data_AF-A0AAU9MW73-F1
#
_entry.id   AF-A0AAU9MW73-F1
#
_cell.length_a   1.000
_cell.length_b   1.000
_cell.length_c   1.000
_cell.angle_alpha   90.00
_cell.angle_beta   90.00
_cell.angle_gamma   90.00
#
_symmetry.space_group_name_H-M   'P 1'
#
loop_
_entity.id
_entity.type
_entity.pdbx_description
1 polymer ?
#
loop_
_entity_poly.entity_id
_entity_poly.type
_entity_poly.pdbx_seq_one_letter_code
_entity_poly.pdbx_strand_id
1 'polypeptide(L)'
;MSDDNFTTGVEDGLRLAKRIYFGNDRSVAPPKHITPMEKATRSLYPTSPMVYAVISNPAIVDNPDMPSYQPHVHGRCNPPALIPLQMNGISFEVDCYLDTAFVTMSGSWRVHCVMGDENCSCRIAVPMGEEGSILGAEVEVPRITYSTQLAPMEEIGERESVAPPEEGGLLKPHIFTLTVPHVDGGSNVSVKVRWSQKVMYKDGEFILDVPYTFPEYVTPAGKKLPKKEKIQLSINSGLTTEVVCNTTSHPLKERKREPGKLALLYEADVLSWSATDFVYKYHVSTTNSFGSVLLQSPSTLDIDQRDMFSLYLFAGPHKGKKMCRKEVVFVVDTSESMKENTIEVTKNAVISAISKLDEEDRFGIMAFNDETHLYSSSLELANKESIGNATQWIDKNFVAAGGTNISMALNQAIEMFSGKSKSVPMVFFITDGSVENERQICEVLKKQLQNKESELAPRINTFGIGSYCNHYFLRMLAMIGRGHYDASYDAESIETGIKSWFSKASSTMLTNIVIDGLDSLDDLEIHPCTIPDLSCERPLILSGRYKGGFPETLKASGILPDMTNFTIDIQGQRVNDIPLHKVLAKKQIEFYTAQAWLSNDTELEVKVSKMSVETGIVSEYTRMIMLKTGPPAKKIGKKDADPKTVTEKIKVLHQLGLKFGNVTATIENIPPGFLPKLPTQTEMLAAAAGNCCANVFGKCCCMCCVQACSRINNQCSIVLTQFCGFVTCFGCCGWYE
;
A
#
# COMPACT_ATOMS: atom_id res chain seq x y z
N MET A 1 9.46 -10.08 7.52
CA MET A 1 10.13 -11.21 6.83
C MET A 1 10.92 -10.62 5.70
N SER A 2 12.12 -11.13 5.39
CA SER A 2 12.64 -10.94 4.03
C SER A 2 11.63 -11.57 3.07
N ASP A 3 11.41 -10.92 1.93
CA ASP A 3 10.57 -11.41 0.83
C ASP A 3 10.79 -12.91 0.55
N ASP A 4 12.04 -13.36 0.68
CA ASP A 4 12.46 -14.75 0.46
C ASP A 4 11.86 -15.78 1.44
N ASN A 5 11.51 -15.40 2.68
CA ASN A 5 11.05 -16.38 3.67
C ASN A 5 9.64 -16.89 3.37
N PHE A 6 8.77 -16.06 2.77
CA PHE A 6 7.39 -16.46 2.47
C PHE A 6 7.38 -17.47 1.32
N THR A 7 8.06 -17.14 0.22
CA THR A 7 8.15 -17.99 -0.97
C THR A 7 8.86 -19.31 -0.65
N THR A 8 9.93 -19.27 0.16
CA THR A 8 10.60 -20.48 0.68
C THR A 8 9.64 -21.34 1.51
N GLY A 9 8.87 -20.71 2.42
CA GLY A 9 7.86 -21.39 3.21
C GLY A 9 6.80 -22.08 2.33
N VAL A 10 6.31 -21.42 1.28
CA VAL A 10 5.37 -22.02 0.31
C VAL A 10 6.01 -23.16 -0.46
N GLU A 11 7.26 -23.03 -0.92
CA GLU A 11 7.96 -24.10 -1.63
C GLU A 11 8.10 -25.36 -0.75
N ASP A 12 8.51 -25.19 0.51
CA ASP A 12 8.63 -26.31 1.46
C ASP A 12 7.26 -26.88 1.84
N GLY A 13 6.24 -26.04 1.96
CA GLY A 13 4.86 -26.48 2.16
C GLY A 13 4.35 -27.35 1.01
N LEU A 14 4.60 -26.96 -0.24
CA LEU A 14 4.26 -27.76 -1.43
C LEU A 14 5.02 -29.09 -1.48
N ARG A 15 6.25 -29.14 -0.96
CA ARG A 15 7.00 -30.40 -0.82
C ARG A 15 6.39 -31.29 0.25
N LEU A 16 6.03 -30.74 1.42
CA LEU A 16 5.37 -31.48 2.49
C LEU A 16 3.99 -32.01 2.07
N ALA A 17 3.22 -31.23 1.32
CA ALA A 17 1.89 -31.61 0.85
C ALA A 17 1.88 -32.90 0.01
N LYS A 18 3.00 -33.26 -0.66
CA LYS A 18 3.13 -34.51 -1.42
C LYS A 18 3.05 -35.77 -0.55
N ARG A 19 3.24 -35.64 0.77
CA ARG A 19 3.12 -36.75 1.73
C ARG A 19 1.68 -37.09 2.06
N ILE A 20 0.75 -36.16 1.84
CA ILE A 20 -0.66 -36.33 2.23
C ILE A 20 -1.29 -37.38 1.32
N TYR A 21 -1.76 -38.46 1.92
CA TYR A 21 -2.41 -39.55 1.21
C TYR A 21 -3.92 -39.31 1.11
N PHE A 22 -4.44 -39.23 -0.11
CA PHE A 22 -5.87 -39.03 -0.39
C PHE A 22 -6.58 -40.28 -0.92
N GLY A 23 -5.93 -41.45 -0.85
CA GLY A 23 -6.49 -42.72 -1.34
C GLY A 23 -6.10 -43.03 -2.78
N ASN A 24 -6.74 -44.06 -3.35
CA ASN A 24 -6.47 -44.52 -4.72
C ASN A 24 -7.15 -43.67 -5.81
N ASP A 25 -8.06 -42.76 -5.44
CA ASP A 25 -8.70 -41.79 -6.34
C ASP A 25 -7.77 -40.58 -6.58
N ARG A 26 -6.71 -40.75 -7.37
CA ARG A 26 -5.82 -39.66 -7.79
C ARG A 26 -6.51 -38.76 -8.83
N SER A 27 -7.36 -37.84 -8.38
CA SER A 27 -7.82 -36.71 -9.20
C SER A 27 -6.84 -35.52 -9.20
N VAL A 28 -5.85 -35.53 -8.30
CA VAL A 28 -4.88 -34.43 -8.16
C VAL A 28 -3.53 -34.91 -8.67
N ALA A 29 -3.04 -34.30 -9.75
CA ALA A 29 -1.65 -34.46 -10.14
C ALA A 29 -0.79 -33.86 -9.01
N PRO A 30 0.27 -34.56 -8.53
CA PRO A 30 1.23 -33.91 -7.64
C PRO A 30 1.70 -32.61 -8.31
N PRO A 31 1.94 -31.52 -7.55
CA PRO A 31 2.37 -30.26 -8.12
C PRO A 31 3.52 -30.53 -9.10
N LYS A 32 3.31 -30.21 -10.39
CA LYS A 32 4.32 -30.45 -11.44
C LYS A 32 5.63 -29.81 -10.98
N HIS A 33 6.74 -30.51 -11.23
CA HIS A 33 8.06 -29.96 -10.96
C HIS A 33 8.22 -28.69 -11.79
N ILE A 34 8.32 -27.54 -11.12
CA ILE A 34 8.65 -26.29 -11.79
C ILE A 34 10.05 -26.49 -12.36
N THR A 35 10.19 -26.40 -13.68
CA THR A 35 11.50 -26.50 -14.32
C THR A 35 12.37 -25.32 -13.86
N PRO A 36 13.71 -25.43 -13.85
CA PRO A 36 14.59 -24.31 -13.48
C PRO A 36 14.31 -23.03 -14.31
N MET A 37 13.85 -23.19 -15.56
CA MET A 37 13.44 -22.10 -16.44
C MET A 37 12.12 -21.44 -15.99
N GLU A 38 11.15 -22.21 -15.51
CA GLU A 38 9.88 -21.69 -14.92
C GLU A 38 10.09 -21.12 -13.51
N LYS A 39 11.09 -21.60 -12.75
CA LYS A 39 11.48 -21.05 -11.43
C LYS A 39 11.95 -19.60 -11.54
N ALA A 40 12.57 -19.23 -12.67
CA ALA A 40 12.99 -17.87 -12.93
C ALA A 40 11.82 -16.93 -13.31
N THR A 41 10.61 -17.47 -13.57
CA THR A 41 9.48 -16.69 -14.12
C THR A 41 8.22 -16.69 -13.25
N ARG A 42 8.04 -17.62 -12.30
CA ARG A 42 6.87 -17.66 -11.41
C ARG A 42 7.25 -17.33 -9.97
N SER A 43 6.88 -16.12 -9.56
CA SER A 43 6.74 -15.74 -8.15
C SER A 43 5.76 -16.70 -7.43
N LEU A 44 6.13 -17.18 -6.24
CA LEU A 44 5.28 -18.00 -5.37
C LEU A 44 4.36 -17.16 -4.47
N TYR A 45 4.30 -15.85 -4.67
CA TYR A 45 3.33 -14.99 -4.00
C TYR A 45 1.90 -15.31 -4.48
N PRO A 46 0.89 -15.14 -3.60
CA PRO A 46 -0.50 -15.36 -3.97
C PRO A 46 -0.94 -14.34 -5.02
N THR A 47 -1.56 -14.84 -6.10
CA THR A 47 -2.20 -14.03 -7.17
C THR A 47 -3.70 -13.85 -6.94
N SER A 48 -4.24 -14.41 -5.87
CA SER A 48 -5.62 -14.27 -5.39
C SER A 48 -5.66 -14.57 -3.90
N PRO A 49 -6.76 -14.26 -3.18
CA PRO A 49 -6.87 -14.58 -1.76
C PRO A 49 -6.71 -16.07 -1.48
N MET A 50 -5.73 -16.41 -0.64
CA MET A 50 -5.35 -17.78 -0.30
C MET A 50 -5.19 -17.95 1.21
N VAL A 51 -5.37 -19.19 1.68
CA VAL A 51 -5.13 -19.57 3.08
C VAL A 51 -4.09 -20.68 3.13
N TYR A 52 -3.15 -20.56 4.06
CA TYR A 52 -2.04 -21.50 4.24
C TYR A 52 -2.05 -22.05 5.68
N ALA A 53 -1.86 -23.36 5.85
CA ALA A 53 -1.48 -23.92 7.14
C ALA A 53 -0.01 -23.61 7.42
N VAL A 54 0.26 -23.02 8.59
CA VAL A 54 1.61 -22.68 9.06
C VAL A 54 2.16 -23.86 9.85
N ILE A 55 3.16 -24.54 9.29
CA ILE A 55 3.72 -25.79 9.80
C ILE A 55 5.16 -25.57 10.29
N SER A 56 5.33 -25.53 11.60
CA SER A 56 6.67 -25.53 12.22
C SER A 56 7.17 -26.94 12.53
N ASN A 57 6.25 -27.88 12.75
CA ASN A 57 6.54 -29.30 13.02
C ASN A 57 6.01 -30.17 11.87
N PRO A 58 6.86 -30.73 11.00
CA PRO A 58 6.44 -31.55 9.86
C PRO A 58 5.85 -32.91 10.27
N ALA A 59 5.87 -33.27 11.55
CA ALA A 59 5.26 -34.50 12.07
C ALA A 59 3.72 -34.44 12.12
N ILE A 60 3.12 -33.26 12.25
CA ILE A 60 1.65 -33.10 12.31
C ILE A 60 0.98 -33.19 10.93
N VAL A 61 1.77 -33.28 9.86
CA VAL A 61 1.29 -33.20 8.48
C VAL A 61 0.80 -34.56 8.02
N ASP A 62 -0.51 -34.76 8.04
CA ASP A 62 -1.18 -35.94 7.49
C ASP A 62 -2.62 -35.60 7.10
N ASN A 63 -3.29 -36.54 6.43
CA ASN A 63 -4.70 -36.38 6.10
C ASN A 63 -5.56 -36.62 7.37
N PRO A 64 -6.34 -35.62 7.83
CA PRO A 64 -7.18 -35.76 9.03
C PRO A 64 -8.28 -36.82 8.87
N ASP A 65 -8.74 -37.06 7.64
CA ASP A 65 -9.85 -37.96 7.36
C ASP A 65 -9.40 -39.41 7.12
N MET A 66 -8.13 -39.59 6.73
CA MET A 66 -7.56 -40.91 6.44
C MET A 66 -6.08 -40.95 6.84
N PRO A 67 -5.78 -41.17 8.13
CA PRO A 67 -4.42 -41.20 8.64
C PRO A 67 -3.59 -42.25 7.93
N SER A 68 -2.37 -41.89 7.56
CA SER A 68 -1.42 -42.77 6.87
C SER A 68 -0.20 -43.03 7.76
N TYR A 69 0.35 -44.24 7.73
CA TYR A 69 1.60 -44.51 8.44
C TYR A 69 2.74 -43.79 7.70
N GLN A 70 3.22 -42.69 8.29
CA GLN A 70 4.34 -41.92 7.73
C GLN A 70 5.65 -42.23 8.49
N PRO A 71 6.80 -42.35 7.80
CA PRO A 71 8.11 -42.45 8.45
C PRO A 71 8.38 -41.22 9.34
N HIS A 72 9.11 -41.42 10.44
CA HIS A 72 9.48 -40.34 11.36
C HIS A 72 10.26 -39.26 10.60
N VAL A 73 9.72 -38.03 10.58
CA VAL A 73 10.42 -36.87 10.02
C VAL A 73 11.00 -36.07 11.18
N HIS A 74 12.32 -36.07 11.26
CA HIS A 74 13.07 -35.26 12.22
C HIS A 74 13.30 -33.85 11.66
N GLY A 75 13.21 -32.83 12.53
CA GLY A 75 13.54 -31.44 12.21
C GLY A 75 12.36 -30.48 12.35
N ARG A 76 12.65 -29.25 12.81
CA ARG A 76 11.68 -28.13 12.78
C ARG A 76 11.86 -27.36 11.49
N CYS A 77 10.76 -26.92 10.88
CA CYS A 77 10.80 -26.01 9.75
C CYS A 77 11.14 -24.61 10.26
N ASN A 78 12.27 -24.04 9.82
CA ASN A 78 12.64 -22.65 10.09
C ASN A 78 13.21 -22.01 8.80
N PRO A 79 12.47 -21.11 8.13
CA PRO A 79 11.13 -20.61 8.48
C PRO A 79 10.04 -21.71 8.43
N PRO A 80 8.86 -21.49 9.06
CA PRO A 80 7.75 -22.43 8.98
C PRO A 80 7.31 -22.70 7.54
N ALA A 81 6.97 -23.95 7.24
CA ALA A 81 6.43 -24.32 5.94
C ALA A 81 4.96 -23.87 5.81
N LEU A 82 4.56 -23.42 4.62
CA LEU A 82 3.23 -22.88 4.33
C LEU A 82 2.51 -23.79 3.33
N ILE A 83 1.63 -24.66 3.81
CA ILE A 83 0.86 -25.56 2.94
C ILE A 83 -0.41 -24.85 2.47
N PRO A 84 -0.61 -24.58 1.17
CA PRO A 84 -1.84 -23.97 0.67
C PRO A 84 -3.05 -24.87 0.97
N LEU A 85 -4.10 -24.30 1.54
CA LEU A 85 -5.32 -25.04 1.88
C LEU A 85 -6.23 -25.22 0.67
N GLN A 86 -6.96 -26.33 0.66
CA GLN A 86 -7.99 -26.61 -0.34
C GLN A 86 -9.20 -25.70 -0.11
N MET A 87 -9.66 -25.06 -1.19
CA MET A 87 -10.81 -24.15 -1.18
C MET A 87 -12.09 -24.90 -1.55
N ASN A 88 -13.19 -24.64 -0.85
CA ASN A 88 -14.50 -25.28 -1.08
C ASN A 88 -15.43 -24.40 -1.93
N GLY A 89 -15.27 -23.08 -1.88
CA GLY A 89 -16.12 -22.10 -2.54
C GLY A 89 -15.60 -20.69 -2.34
N ILE A 90 -15.86 -19.81 -3.32
CA ILE A 90 -15.40 -18.43 -3.31
C ILE A 90 -16.46 -17.50 -3.93
N SER A 91 -16.69 -16.36 -3.30
CA SER A 91 -17.61 -15.32 -3.74
C SER A 91 -16.95 -13.96 -3.63
N PHE A 92 -17.05 -13.17 -4.70
CA PHE A 92 -16.60 -11.79 -4.74
C PHE A 92 -17.80 -10.87 -4.98
N GLU A 93 -17.93 -9.86 -4.15
CA GLU A 93 -18.87 -8.75 -4.33
C GLU A 93 -18.04 -7.49 -4.56
N VAL A 94 -18.15 -6.91 -5.74
CA VAL A 94 -17.37 -5.76 -6.19
C VAL A 94 -18.31 -4.59 -6.46
N ASP A 95 -18.26 -3.58 -5.61
CA ASP A 95 -19.05 -2.36 -5.75
C ASP A 95 -18.14 -1.21 -6.19
N CYS A 96 -18.30 -0.76 -7.43
CA CYS A 96 -17.55 0.35 -8.03
C CYS A 96 -18.35 1.64 -7.95
N TYR A 97 -17.74 2.67 -7.37
CA TYR A 97 -18.25 4.03 -7.31
C TYR A 97 -17.18 5.00 -7.80
N LEU A 98 -17.48 5.80 -8.82
CA LEU A 98 -16.51 6.72 -9.43
C LEU A 98 -15.22 5.98 -9.84
N ASP A 99 -14.09 6.30 -9.19
CA ASP A 99 -12.77 5.69 -9.40
C ASP A 99 -12.34 4.74 -8.26
N THR A 100 -13.27 4.31 -7.41
CA THR A 100 -13.00 3.41 -6.27
C THR A 100 -13.86 2.16 -6.36
N ALA A 101 -13.24 0.99 -6.18
CA ALA A 101 -13.93 -0.29 -6.04
C ALA A 101 -13.79 -0.80 -4.61
N PHE A 102 -14.91 -1.20 -3.99
CA PHE A 102 -14.94 -1.94 -2.74
C PHE A 102 -15.15 -3.42 -3.06
N VAL A 103 -14.20 -4.25 -2.64
CA VAL A 103 -14.26 -5.69 -2.87
C VAL A 103 -14.49 -6.38 -1.53
N THR A 104 -15.52 -7.22 -1.48
CA THR A 104 -15.77 -8.16 -0.39
C THR A 104 -15.58 -9.57 -0.92
N MET A 105 -14.53 -10.23 -0.45
CA MET A 105 -14.30 -11.65 -0.70
C MET A 105 -14.90 -12.45 0.45
N SER A 106 -15.58 -13.56 0.13
CA SER A 106 -16.03 -14.56 1.10
C SER A 106 -15.73 -15.96 0.57
N GLY A 107 -15.15 -16.83 1.38
CA GLY A 107 -14.78 -18.18 0.96
C GLY A 107 -14.62 -19.14 2.12
N SER A 108 -14.51 -20.42 1.80
CA SER A 108 -14.30 -21.49 2.78
C SER A 108 -13.13 -22.37 2.37
N TRP A 109 -12.22 -22.65 3.30
CA TRP A 109 -11.05 -23.51 3.13
C TRP A 109 -11.07 -24.66 4.13
N ARG A 110 -10.51 -25.80 3.75
CA ARG A 110 -10.38 -26.99 4.62
C ARG A 110 -8.92 -27.20 5.04
N VAL A 111 -8.70 -27.39 6.34
CA VAL A 111 -7.40 -27.78 6.92
C VAL A 111 -7.16 -29.27 6.67
N HIS A 112 -6.93 -29.63 5.41
CA HIS A 112 -6.83 -31.01 4.92
C HIS A 112 -5.46 -31.67 5.16
N CYS A 113 -4.51 -30.92 5.72
CA CYS A 113 -3.09 -31.29 5.78
C CYS A 113 -2.53 -31.41 7.21
N VAL A 114 -3.39 -31.34 8.22
CA VAL A 114 -3.04 -31.46 9.64
C VAL A 114 -3.85 -32.60 10.24
N MET A 115 -3.22 -33.44 11.06
CA MET A 115 -3.88 -34.53 11.79
C MET A 115 -5.09 -34.03 12.60
N GLY A 116 -6.13 -34.85 12.71
CA GLY A 116 -7.40 -34.43 13.34
C GLY A 116 -7.33 -34.16 14.84
N ASP A 117 -6.30 -34.64 15.52
CA ASP A 117 -6.00 -34.41 16.94
C ASP A 117 -4.97 -33.28 17.17
N GLU A 118 -4.45 -32.70 16.09
CA GLU A 118 -3.48 -31.60 16.10
C GLU A 118 -4.10 -30.29 15.62
N ASN A 119 -3.40 -29.18 15.89
CA ASN A 119 -3.80 -27.86 15.40
C ASN A 119 -2.61 -27.10 14.80
N CYS A 120 -2.92 -26.14 13.94
CA CYS A 120 -1.94 -25.24 13.37
C CYS A 120 -2.45 -23.79 13.36
N SER A 121 -1.56 -22.84 13.09
CA SER A 121 -2.00 -21.50 12.69
C SER A 121 -2.38 -21.50 11.22
N CYS A 122 -3.37 -20.70 10.84
CA CYS A 122 -3.72 -20.45 9.44
C CYS A 122 -3.35 -19.02 9.07
N ARG A 123 -2.57 -18.86 8.00
CA ARG A 123 -2.19 -17.56 7.44
C ARG A 123 -3.05 -17.28 6.22
N ILE A 124 -3.83 -16.21 6.26
CA ILE A 124 -4.56 -15.67 5.12
C ILE A 124 -3.64 -14.67 4.42
N ALA A 125 -3.58 -14.73 3.09
CA ALA A 125 -2.87 -13.76 2.27
C ALA A 125 -3.80 -13.25 1.17
N VAL A 126 -3.93 -11.93 1.07
CA VAL A 126 -4.92 -11.22 0.27
C VAL A 126 -4.20 -10.22 -0.62
N PRO A 127 -3.90 -10.59 -1.88
CA PRO A 127 -3.49 -9.63 -2.88
C PRO A 127 -4.66 -8.71 -3.23
N MET A 128 -4.37 -7.41 -3.24
CA MET A 128 -5.29 -6.33 -3.58
C MET A 128 -4.87 -5.73 -4.92
N GLY A 129 -5.82 -5.16 -5.67
CA GLY A 129 -5.51 -4.46 -6.91
C GLY A 129 -4.77 -3.13 -6.70
N GLU A 130 -4.67 -2.35 -7.77
CA GLU A 130 -3.97 -1.05 -7.79
C GLU A 130 -4.37 -0.14 -6.62
N GLU A 131 -3.36 0.40 -5.92
CA GLU A 131 -3.54 1.25 -4.74
C GLU A 131 -4.50 0.64 -3.69
N GLY A 132 -4.49 -0.69 -3.53
CA GLY A 132 -5.34 -1.42 -2.60
C GLY A 132 -5.14 -1.04 -1.13
N SER A 133 -6.23 -0.96 -0.36
CA SER A 133 -6.21 -0.70 1.08
C SER A 133 -7.16 -1.64 1.80
N ILE A 134 -6.63 -2.39 2.78
CA ILE A 134 -7.42 -3.31 3.58
C ILE A 134 -8.38 -2.55 4.50
N LEU A 135 -9.66 -2.93 4.48
CA LEU A 135 -10.72 -2.35 5.31
C LEU A 135 -11.04 -3.23 6.53
N GLY A 136 -10.84 -4.53 6.38
CA GLY A 136 -10.95 -5.47 7.49
C GLY A 136 -11.08 -6.92 7.04
N ALA A 137 -10.84 -7.83 7.97
CA ALA A 137 -10.97 -9.27 7.79
C ALA A 137 -11.73 -9.87 8.98
N GLU A 138 -12.56 -10.86 8.67
CA GLU A 138 -13.29 -11.71 9.60
C GLU A 138 -12.96 -13.16 9.25
N VAL A 139 -12.57 -13.95 10.25
CA VAL A 139 -12.17 -15.34 10.10
C VAL A 139 -12.94 -16.16 11.12
N GLU A 140 -13.82 -17.02 10.65
CA GLU A 140 -14.60 -17.92 11.49
C GLU A 140 -13.98 -19.31 11.43
N VAL A 141 -13.64 -19.81 12.61
CA VAL A 141 -13.24 -21.20 12.85
C VAL A 141 -14.22 -21.81 13.85
N PRO A 142 -14.27 -23.14 14.04
CA PRO A 142 -15.24 -23.73 14.94
C PRO A 142 -15.22 -23.07 16.34
N ARG A 143 -16.36 -22.48 16.73
CA ARG A 143 -16.62 -21.82 18.03
C ARG A 143 -15.91 -20.48 18.27
N ILE A 144 -15.09 -19.98 17.34
CA ILE A 144 -14.32 -18.74 17.51
C ILE A 144 -14.37 -17.90 16.23
N THR A 145 -14.59 -16.60 16.38
CA THR A 145 -14.46 -15.62 15.30
C THR A 145 -13.32 -14.66 15.62
N TYR A 146 -12.40 -14.52 14.68
CA TYR A 146 -11.38 -13.48 14.69
C TYR A 146 -11.81 -12.34 13.78
N SER A 147 -11.67 -11.10 14.22
CA SER A 147 -11.97 -9.93 13.40
C SER A 147 -10.88 -8.87 13.55
N THR A 148 -10.74 -8.03 12.54
CA THR A 148 -9.84 -6.86 12.61
C THR A 148 -10.63 -5.58 12.76
N GLN A 149 -10.12 -4.65 13.57
CA GLN A 149 -10.67 -3.31 13.74
C GLN A 149 -9.55 -2.28 13.77
N LEU A 150 -9.80 -1.05 13.33
CA LEU A 150 -8.88 0.06 13.55
C LEU A 150 -9.11 0.68 14.94
N ALA A 151 -8.01 0.94 15.64
CA ALA A 151 -8.01 1.68 16.89
C ALA A 151 -7.04 2.87 16.80
N PRO A 152 -7.38 4.02 17.41
CA PRO A 152 -6.47 5.15 17.58
C PRO A 152 -5.19 4.73 18.32
N MET A 153 -4.05 5.33 17.97
CA MET A 153 -2.80 5.06 18.68
C MET A 153 -2.86 5.44 20.17
N GLU A 154 -3.63 6.45 20.53
CA GLU A 154 -3.83 6.87 21.93
C GLU A 154 -4.51 5.79 22.80
N GLU A 155 -5.40 4.98 22.22
CA GLU A 155 -6.08 3.88 22.91
C GLU A 155 -5.20 2.62 23.02
N ILE A 156 -4.16 2.54 22.19
CA ILE A 156 -3.20 1.46 22.18
C ILE A 156 -2.07 1.86 23.12
N GLY A 157 -2.15 1.44 24.38
CA GLY A 157 -1.17 1.81 25.40
C GLY A 157 0.27 1.57 24.93
N GLU A 158 1.17 2.52 25.23
CA GLU A 158 2.59 2.53 24.78
C GLU A 158 3.40 1.24 25.07
N ARG A 159 2.88 0.36 25.94
CA ARG A 159 3.52 -0.92 26.34
C ARG A 159 3.04 -2.13 25.55
N GLU A 160 2.10 -1.98 24.63
CA GLU A 160 1.64 -3.12 23.83
C GLU A 160 2.65 -3.45 22.74
N SER A 161 3.18 -4.67 22.76
CA SER A 161 4.11 -5.16 21.75
C SER A 161 3.39 -5.34 20.41
N VAL A 162 3.86 -4.65 19.37
CA VAL A 162 3.43 -4.87 17.98
C VAL A 162 3.77 -6.32 17.59
N ALA A 163 2.80 -7.02 17.00
CA ALA A 163 3.01 -8.39 16.55
C ALA A 163 4.14 -8.44 15.51
N PRO A 164 4.95 -9.51 15.49
CA PRO A 164 5.96 -9.67 14.45
C PRO A 164 5.28 -9.66 13.07
N PRO A 165 5.96 -9.19 11.99
CA PRO A 165 5.37 -9.10 10.65
C PRO A 165 4.77 -10.41 10.13
N GLU A 166 5.24 -11.55 10.64
CA GLU A 166 4.76 -12.89 10.27
C GLU A 166 3.35 -13.20 10.77
N GLU A 167 2.89 -12.47 11.79
CA GLU A 167 1.60 -12.69 12.42
C GLU A 167 0.47 -11.86 11.81
N GLY A 168 0.80 -10.83 11.04
CA GLY A 168 -0.13 -10.04 10.25
C GLY A 168 0.45 -8.67 9.89
N GLY A 169 0.11 -8.20 8.69
CA GLY A 169 0.76 -7.04 8.10
C GLY A 169 0.71 -7.06 6.58
N LEU A 170 1.30 -6.05 5.95
CA LEU A 170 1.62 -6.09 4.52
C LEU A 170 2.87 -6.94 4.30
N LEU A 171 2.74 -8.03 3.54
CA LEU A 171 3.86 -8.84 3.06
C LEU A 171 4.57 -8.13 1.91
N LYS A 172 3.75 -7.63 0.97
CA LYS A 172 4.11 -6.70 -0.10
C LYS A 172 3.13 -5.53 -0.02
N PRO A 173 3.38 -4.39 -0.69
CA PRO A 173 2.51 -3.22 -0.62
C PRO A 173 1.05 -3.52 -0.96
N HIS A 174 0.84 -4.48 -1.86
CA HIS A 174 -0.47 -4.92 -2.33
C HIS A 174 -0.89 -6.29 -1.76
N ILE A 175 -0.15 -6.91 -0.83
CA ILE A 175 -0.52 -8.22 -0.25
C ILE A 175 -0.65 -8.10 1.27
N PHE A 176 -1.89 -8.10 1.74
CA PHE A 176 -2.20 -8.14 3.16
C PHE A 176 -2.15 -9.57 3.69
N THR A 177 -1.62 -9.78 4.89
CA THR A 177 -1.60 -11.08 5.56
C THR A 177 -2.15 -10.99 6.97
N LEU A 178 -2.82 -12.06 7.40
CA LEU A 178 -3.34 -12.22 8.76
C LEU A 178 -3.16 -13.67 9.21
N THR A 179 -2.51 -13.89 10.35
CA THR A 179 -2.34 -15.24 10.91
C THR A 179 -3.25 -15.45 12.11
N VAL A 180 -4.19 -16.40 11.98
CA VAL A 180 -5.07 -16.85 13.07
C VAL A 180 -4.51 -18.12 13.72
N PRO A 181 -4.41 -18.18 15.06
CA PRO A 181 -3.84 -19.33 15.75
C PRO A 181 -4.90 -20.40 16.07
N HIS A 182 -4.41 -21.62 16.35
CA HIS A 182 -5.18 -22.74 16.90
C HIS A 182 -6.40 -23.16 16.07
N VAL A 183 -6.14 -23.56 14.83
CA VAL A 183 -7.13 -24.14 13.92
C VAL A 183 -6.92 -25.65 13.86
N ASP A 184 -7.95 -26.41 14.22
CA ASP A 184 -7.88 -27.88 14.29
C ASP A 184 -7.81 -28.52 12.90
N GLY A 185 -7.08 -29.63 12.79
CA GLY A 185 -7.03 -30.44 11.57
C GLY A 185 -8.42 -30.92 11.14
N GLY A 186 -8.70 -30.91 9.84
CA GLY A 186 -9.99 -31.30 9.25
C GLY A 186 -11.11 -30.27 9.39
N SER A 187 -10.89 -29.17 10.13
CA SER A 187 -11.87 -28.09 10.25
C SER A 187 -11.98 -27.24 8.98
N ASN A 188 -13.10 -26.55 8.85
CA ASN A 188 -13.30 -25.54 7.81
C ASN A 188 -13.06 -24.14 8.40
N VAL A 189 -12.33 -23.33 7.66
CA VAL A 189 -12.07 -21.91 7.94
C VAL A 189 -12.91 -21.10 6.96
N SER A 190 -13.84 -20.30 7.48
CA SER A 190 -14.58 -19.31 6.68
C SER A 190 -13.86 -17.98 6.79
N VAL A 191 -13.56 -17.36 5.65
CA VAL A 191 -12.84 -16.09 5.60
C VAL A 191 -13.69 -15.10 4.84
N LYS A 192 -13.85 -13.90 5.41
CA LYS A 192 -14.45 -12.74 4.76
C LYS A 192 -13.48 -11.58 4.86
N VAL A 193 -13.06 -11.03 3.74
CA VAL A 193 -12.12 -9.91 3.70
C VAL A 193 -12.68 -8.78 2.84
N ARG A 194 -12.47 -7.55 3.29
CA ARG A 194 -12.93 -6.34 2.62
C ARG A 194 -11.73 -5.44 2.37
N TRP A 195 -11.59 -4.96 1.14
CA TRP A 195 -10.61 -3.94 0.78
C TRP A 195 -11.22 -2.96 -0.20
N SER A 196 -10.61 -1.78 -0.30
CA SER A 196 -10.84 -0.85 -1.41
C SER A 196 -9.65 -0.89 -2.35
N GLN A 197 -9.87 -0.59 -3.62
CA GLN A 197 -8.82 -0.42 -4.62
C GLN A 197 -9.25 0.61 -5.66
N LYS A 198 -8.29 1.13 -6.41
CA LYS A 198 -8.55 2.10 -7.45
C LYS A 198 -9.09 1.43 -8.72
N VAL A 199 -10.07 2.05 -9.35
CA VAL A 199 -10.48 1.74 -10.72
C VAL A 199 -9.65 2.64 -11.62
N MET A 200 -8.81 2.02 -12.45
CA MET A 200 -7.90 2.76 -13.31
C MET A 200 -8.67 3.46 -14.43
N TYR A 201 -8.21 4.64 -14.82
CA TYR A 201 -8.78 5.37 -15.95
C TYR A 201 -7.70 5.54 -17.00
N LYS A 202 -7.98 5.16 -18.24
CA LYS A 202 -7.03 5.32 -19.34
C LYS A 202 -7.76 5.53 -20.65
N ASP A 203 -7.42 6.61 -21.35
CA ASP A 203 -7.89 6.88 -22.71
C ASP A 203 -9.42 6.89 -22.91
N GLY A 204 -10.19 7.24 -21.88
CA GLY A 204 -11.66 7.21 -21.93
C GLY A 204 -12.31 5.98 -21.29
N GLU A 205 -11.51 5.00 -20.85
CA GLU A 205 -11.99 3.74 -20.29
C GLU A 205 -11.63 3.60 -18.81
N PHE A 206 -12.59 3.09 -18.04
CA PHE A 206 -12.39 2.59 -16.70
C PHE A 206 -12.01 1.12 -16.74
N ILE A 207 -10.96 0.75 -16.02
CA ILE A 207 -10.38 -0.59 -15.97
C ILE A 207 -10.40 -1.05 -14.52
N LEU A 208 -11.31 -1.97 -14.22
CA LEU A 208 -11.32 -2.72 -12.98
C LEU A 208 -10.50 -4.00 -13.17
N ASP A 209 -9.50 -4.20 -12.33
CA ASP A 209 -8.66 -5.41 -12.30
C ASP A 209 -8.57 -5.91 -10.86
N VAL A 210 -9.23 -7.05 -10.57
CA VAL A 210 -9.28 -7.66 -9.25
C VAL A 210 -8.56 -9.01 -9.28
N PRO A 211 -7.55 -9.23 -8.41
CA PRO A 211 -6.86 -10.52 -8.31
C PRO A 211 -7.82 -11.70 -8.10
N TYR A 212 -7.87 -12.61 -9.08
CA TYR A 212 -8.83 -13.74 -9.11
C TYR A 212 -8.24 -15.02 -9.73
N THR A 213 -6.91 -15.05 -9.95
CA THR A 213 -6.22 -16.23 -10.48
C THR A 213 -5.85 -17.19 -9.36
N PHE A 214 -6.44 -18.38 -9.35
CA PHE A 214 -6.19 -19.42 -8.34
C PHE A 214 -5.29 -20.54 -8.89
N PRO A 215 -4.27 -20.97 -8.14
CA PRO A 215 -3.40 -22.08 -8.56
C PRO A 215 -4.11 -23.44 -8.48
N GLU A 216 -3.70 -24.39 -9.33
CA GLU A 216 -4.35 -25.71 -9.40
C GLU A 216 -4.35 -26.46 -8.06
N TYR A 217 -3.29 -26.30 -7.25
CA TYR A 217 -3.11 -27.01 -5.98
C TYR A 217 -4.05 -26.59 -4.84
N VAL A 218 -4.84 -25.51 -4.98
CA VAL A 218 -5.91 -25.18 -4.01
C VAL A 218 -7.23 -25.89 -4.33
N THR A 219 -7.26 -26.72 -5.37
CA THR A 219 -8.39 -27.58 -5.71
C THR A 219 -8.48 -28.74 -4.72
N PRO A 220 -9.64 -28.95 -4.06
CA PRO A 220 -9.92 -30.13 -3.25
C PRO A 220 -9.53 -31.45 -3.90
N ALA A 221 -8.91 -32.33 -3.12
CA ALA A 221 -8.57 -33.69 -3.53
C ALA A 221 -9.77 -34.65 -3.36
N GLY A 222 -9.87 -35.65 -4.23
CA GLY A 222 -11.05 -36.55 -4.29
C GLY A 222 -11.98 -36.20 -5.45
N LYS A 223 -13.10 -36.93 -5.62
CA LYS A 223 -14.02 -36.85 -6.77
C LYS A 223 -14.28 -35.40 -7.24
N LYS A 224 -14.50 -35.23 -8.56
CA LYS A 224 -14.89 -33.99 -9.27
C LYS A 224 -16.16 -33.34 -8.69
N LEU A 225 -16.09 -32.88 -7.44
CA LEU A 225 -17.17 -32.20 -6.75
C LEU A 225 -17.25 -30.79 -7.37
N PRO A 226 -18.43 -30.39 -7.87
CA PRO A 226 -18.63 -29.04 -8.33
C PRO A 226 -18.37 -28.09 -7.16
N LYS A 227 -17.55 -27.07 -7.38
CA LYS A 227 -17.37 -25.97 -6.42
C LYS A 227 -18.02 -24.72 -6.97
N LYS A 228 -18.43 -23.83 -6.07
CA LYS A 228 -19.10 -22.59 -6.47
C LYS A 228 -18.10 -21.44 -6.59
N GLU A 229 -18.08 -20.85 -7.77
CA GLU A 229 -17.55 -19.52 -8.01
C GLU A 229 -18.70 -18.54 -8.20
N LYS A 230 -18.63 -17.40 -7.50
CA LYS A 230 -19.58 -16.29 -7.66
C LYS A 230 -18.84 -14.97 -7.76
N ILE A 231 -19.22 -14.15 -8.75
CA ILE A 231 -18.78 -12.76 -8.87
C ILE A 231 -20.01 -11.89 -9.08
N GLN A 232 -20.22 -10.94 -8.18
CA GLN A 232 -21.23 -9.90 -8.31
C GLN A 232 -20.53 -8.56 -8.52
N LEU A 233 -20.85 -7.88 -9.60
CA LEU A 233 -20.30 -6.56 -9.93
C LEU A 233 -21.42 -5.53 -9.97
N SER A 234 -21.33 -4.51 -9.12
CA SER A 234 -22.21 -3.35 -9.13
C SER A 234 -21.38 -2.13 -9.52
N ILE A 235 -21.77 -1.43 -10.58
CA ILE A 235 -21.14 -0.17 -11.00
C ILE A 235 -22.13 0.95 -10.81
N ASN A 236 -21.69 2.02 -10.18
CA ASN A 236 -22.35 3.31 -10.13
C ASN A 236 -21.36 4.39 -10.53
N SER A 237 -21.45 4.86 -11.77
CA SER A 237 -20.53 5.88 -12.29
C SER A 237 -20.76 7.26 -11.67
N GLY A 238 -21.85 7.45 -10.92
CA GLY A 238 -22.31 8.76 -10.47
C GLY A 238 -22.77 9.66 -11.61
N LEU A 239 -22.87 9.15 -12.84
CA LEU A 239 -23.29 9.92 -14.01
C LEU A 239 -24.69 9.52 -14.43
N THR A 240 -25.40 10.37 -15.16
CA THR A 240 -26.72 10.03 -15.72
C THR A 240 -26.63 9.34 -17.07
N THR A 241 -25.42 9.12 -17.58
CA THR A 241 -25.15 8.51 -18.88
C THR A 241 -24.96 7.00 -18.77
N GLU A 242 -25.17 6.29 -19.88
CA GLU A 242 -25.12 4.83 -19.89
C GLU A 242 -23.69 4.30 -19.68
N VAL A 243 -23.58 3.22 -18.90
CA VAL A 243 -22.35 2.45 -18.72
C VAL A 243 -22.30 1.36 -19.79
N VAL A 244 -21.27 1.42 -20.64
CA VAL A 244 -21.09 0.50 -21.77
C VAL A 244 -19.86 -0.37 -21.51
N CYS A 245 -20.08 -1.69 -21.59
CA CYS A 245 -19.03 -2.69 -21.44
C CYS A 245 -18.22 -2.83 -22.73
N ASN A 246 -16.89 -2.86 -22.60
CA ASN A 246 -15.99 -3.10 -23.73
C ASN A 246 -15.37 -4.49 -23.66
N THR A 247 -14.92 -4.90 -22.47
CA THR A 247 -14.24 -6.19 -22.27
C THR A 247 -14.56 -6.74 -20.89
N THR A 248 -14.78 -8.04 -20.81
CA THR A 248 -14.93 -8.76 -19.55
C THR A 248 -14.14 -10.08 -19.61
N SER A 249 -13.46 -10.44 -18.52
CA SER A 249 -12.75 -11.71 -18.44
C SER A 249 -13.65 -12.90 -18.09
N HIS A 250 -14.85 -12.66 -17.55
CA HIS A 250 -15.78 -13.70 -17.09
C HIS A 250 -17.17 -13.54 -17.74
N PRO A 251 -17.94 -14.61 -17.95
CA PRO A 251 -19.26 -14.55 -18.60
C PRO A 251 -20.33 -14.02 -17.64
N LEU A 252 -20.30 -12.72 -17.38
CA LEU A 252 -21.24 -11.99 -16.53
C LEU A 252 -22.63 -11.88 -17.18
N LYS A 253 -23.68 -12.12 -16.40
CA LYS A 253 -25.09 -11.91 -16.79
C LYS A 253 -25.62 -10.62 -16.19
N GLU A 254 -26.24 -9.79 -17.01
CA GLU A 254 -26.89 -8.56 -16.54
C GLU A 254 -28.10 -8.85 -15.64
N ARG A 255 -28.16 -8.18 -14.50
CA ARG A 255 -29.25 -8.26 -13.52
C ARG A 255 -30.07 -6.98 -13.50
N LYS A 256 -29.41 -5.83 -13.61
CA LYS A 256 -30.04 -4.51 -13.55
C LYS A 256 -29.24 -3.52 -14.39
N ARG A 257 -29.94 -2.65 -15.12
CA ARG A 257 -29.38 -1.51 -15.85
C ARG A 257 -30.26 -0.30 -15.62
N GLU A 258 -29.63 0.78 -15.17
CA GLU A 258 -30.22 2.11 -15.04
C GLU A 258 -29.20 3.11 -15.60
N PRO A 259 -29.60 4.34 -15.95
CA PRO A 259 -28.64 5.37 -16.31
C PRO A 259 -27.59 5.54 -15.19
N GLY A 260 -26.31 5.44 -15.52
CA GLY A 260 -25.20 5.47 -14.56
C GLY A 260 -24.91 4.18 -13.80
N LYS A 261 -25.81 3.19 -13.84
CA LYS A 261 -25.73 2.01 -12.97
C LYS A 261 -25.87 0.70 -13.72
N LEU A 262 -25.03 -0.26 -13.33
CA LEU A 262 -25.02 -1.59 -13.94
C LEU A 262 -24.75 -2.63 -12.86
N ALA A 263 -25.60 -3.65 -12.78
CA ALA A 263 -25.39 -4.79 -11.89
C ALA A 263 -25.31 -6.09 -12.71
N LEU A 264 -24.24 -6.85 -12.48
CA LEU A 264 -23.89 -8.07 -13.20
C LEU A 264 -23.61 -9.21 -12.23
N LEU A 265 -23.89 -10.45 -12.65
CA LEU A 265 -23.63 -11.66 -11.87
C LEU A 265 -23.02 -12.76 -12.73
N TYR A 266 -21.94 -13.35 -12.25
CA TYR A 266 -21.43 -14.65 -12.67
C TYR A 266 -21.59 -15.63 -11.51
N GLU A 267 -22.15 -16.80 -11.80
CA GLU A 267 -22.28 -17.91 -10.85
C GLU A 267 -22.13 -19.21 -11.64
N ALA A 268 -21.17 -20.05 -11.23
CA ALA A 268 -20.86 -21.29 -11.89
C ALA A 268 -20.42 -22.37 -10.91
N ASP A 269 -20.82 -23.61 -11.21
CA ASP A 269 -20.26 -24.81 -10.62
C ASP A 269 -19.04 -25.24 -11.45
N VAL A 270 -17.85 -25.08 -10.89
CA VAL A 270 -16.57 -25.31 -11.57
C VAL A 270 -15.87 -26.56 -11.06
N LEU A 271 -15.12 -27.22 -11.94
CA LEU A 271 -14.24 -28.34 -11.58
C LEU A 271 -12.83 -27.84 -11.23
N SER A 272 -12.32 -26.90 -12.02
CA SER A 272 -11.07 -26.18 -11.82
C SER A 272 -11.38 -24.71 -11.54
N TRP A 273 -10.63 -24.11 -10.63
CA TRP A 273 -10.74 -22.68 -10.34
C TRP A 273 -10.29 -21.82 -11.52
N SER A 274 -10.77 -20.58 -11.54
CA SER A 274 -10.40 -19.57 -12.52
C SER A 274 -8.88 -19.32 -12.55
N ALA A 275 -8.33 -19.30 -13.77
CA ALA A 275 -6.90 -19.13 -14.03
C ALA A 275 -6.55 -17.75 -14.61
N THR A 276 -7.48 -16.80 -14.51
CA THR A 276 -7.37 -15.43 -15.02
C THR A 276 -8.01 -14.47 -14.02
N ASP A 277 -7.43 -13.28 -13.89
CA ASP A 277 -7.97 -12.25 -13.00
C ASP A 277 -9.32 -11.70 -13.47
N PHE A 278 -10.06 -11.10 -12.53
CA PHE A 278 -11.34 -10.50 -12.83
C PHE A 278 -11.12 -9.08 -13.39
N VAL A 279 -11.17 -8.98 -14.72
CA VAL A 279 -10.98 -7.75 -15.47
C VAL A 279 -12.30 -7.33 -16.09
N TYR A 280 -12.71 -6.10 -15.82
CA TYR A 280 -13.89 -5.49 -16.41
C TYR A 280 -13.57 -4.07 -16.89
N LYS A 281 -13.69 -3.86 -18.20
CA LYS A 281 -13.44 -2.58 -18.86
C LYS A 281 -14.73 -1.97 -19.34
N TYR A 282 -14.99 -0.74 -18.93
CA TYR A 282 -16.18 0.00 -19.33
C TYR A 282 -15.85 1.45 -19.63
N HIS A 283 -16.67 2.08 -20.45
CA HIS A 283 -16.67 3.52 -20.60
C HIS A 283 -18.06 4.04 -20.29
N VAL A 284 -18.13 5.33 -19.98
CA VAL A 284 -19.42 6.01 -19.88
C VAL A 284 -19.65 6.75 -21.18
N SER A 285 -20.84 6.62 -21.78
CA SER A 285 -21.17 7.20 -23.08
C SER A 285 -21.21 8.74 -23.03
N THR A 286 -20.04 9.37 -23.13
CA THR A 286 -19.87 10.82 -23.23
C THR A 286 -19.10 11.16 -24.50
N THR A 287 -19.55 12.17 -25.24
CA THR A 287 -18.92 12.60 -26.50
C THR A 287 -17.78 13.61 -26.30
N ASN A 288 -17.78 14.33 -25.17
CA ASN A 288 -16.83 15.41 -24.83
C ASN A 288 -16.26 15.25 -23.41
N SER A 289 -15.38 16.17 -23.00
CA SER A 289 -14.99 16.35 -21.59
C SER A 289 -16.23 16.47 -20.72
N PHE A 290 -16.28 15.71 -19.64
CA PHE A 290 -17.45 15.61 -18.78
C PHE A 290 -17.12 16.06 -17.36
N GLY A 291 -18.08 16.76 -16.74
CA GLY A 291 -18.05 17.16 -15.35
C GLY A 291 -19.36 16.84 -14.65
N SER A 292 -19.29 16.38 -13.39
CA SER A 292 -20.45 16.25 -12.51
C SER A 292 -20.08 16.67 -11.09
N VAL A 293 -21.02 17.27 -10.38
CA VAL A 293 -20.92 17.46 -8.92
C VAL A 293 -21.91 16.55 -8.22
N LEU A 294 -21.39 15.71 -7.32
CA LEU A 294 -22.20 14.87 -6.44
C LEU A 294 -22.30 15.53 -5.08
N LEU A 295 -23.51 15.65 -4.55
CA LEU A 295 -23.82 16.24 -3.26
C LEU A 295 -24.40 15.16 -2.33
N GLN A 296 -23.89 15.08 -1.11
CA GLN A 296 -24.39 14.17 -0.08
C GLN A 296 -24.51 14.90 1.24
N SER A 297 -25.66 14.73 1.89
CA SER A 297 -25.86 15.18 3.26
C SER A 297 -25.25 14.19 4.26
N PRO A 298 -24.68 14.69 5.36
CA PRO A 298 -24.00 13.85 6.34
C PRO A 298 -24.99 12.89 7.00
N SER A 299 -24.48 11.72 7.39
CA SER A 299 -25.24 10.83 8.27
C SER A 299 -25.16 11.30 9.72
N THR A 300 -26.08 10.82 10.57
CA THR A 300 -26.02 11.09 12.03
C THR A 300 -24.77 10.50 12.70
N LEU A 301 -24.08 9.59 12.03
CA LEU A 301 -22.86 8.93 12.52
C LEU A 301 -21.58 9.63 12.04
N ASP A 302 -21.68 10.54 11.07
CA ASP A 302 -20.51 11.22 10.51
C ASP A 302 -19.92 12.16 11.56
N ILE A 303 -18.59 12.15 11.70
CA ILE A 303 -17.88 13.05 12.63
C ILE A 303 -18.13 14.53 12.28
N ASP A 304 -18.29 14.81 10.99
CA ASP A 304 -18.54 16.15 10.48
C ASP A 304 -19.97 16.23 9.92
N GLN A 305 -20.73 17.15 10.49
CA GLN A 305 -22.15 17.36 10.20
C GLN A 305 -22.39 18.42 9.11
N ARG A 306 -21.36 18.76 8.32
CA ARG A 306 -21.49 19.57 7.10
C ARG A 306 -21.88 18.70 5.90
N ASP A 307 -22.62 19.31 4.96
CA ASP A 307 -22.85 18.70 3.64
C ASP A 307 -21.52 18.48 2.92
N MET A 308 -21.46 17.46 2.08
CA MET A 308 -20.26 17.08 1.33
C MET A 308 -20.52 17.15 -0.16
N PHE A 309 -19.51 17.57 -0.91
CA PHE A 309 -19.53 17.54 -2.37
C PHE A 309 -18.33 16.78 -2.95
N SER A 310 -18.51 16.26 -4.15
CA SER A 310 -17.45 15.72 -5.00
C SER A 310 -17.65 16.22 -6.43
N LEU A 311 -16.75 17.08 -6.89
CA LEU A 311 -16.63 17.47 -8.28
C LEU A 311 -15.71 16.48 -8.99
N TYR A 312 -16.25 15.83 -10.01
CA TYR A 312 -15.57 14.81 -10.79
C TYR A 312 -15.47 15.28 -12.24
N LEU A 313 -14.24 15.44 -12.75
CA LEU A 313 -13.94 15.87 -14.11
C LEU A 313 -13.05 14.83 -14.78
N PHE A 314 -13.38 14.41 -16.00
CA PHE A 314 -12.50 13.56 -16.78
C PHE A 314 -12.53 13.92 -18.26
N ALA A 315 -11.39 13.74 -18.91
CA ALA A 315 -11.28 13.91 -20.34
C ALA A 315 -11.96 12.72 -21.03
N GLY A 316 -13.04 12.94 -21.78
CA GLY A 316 -13.62 11.91 -22.65
C GLY A 316 -12.61 11.36 -23.68
N PRO A 317 -12.96 10.32 -24.45
CA PRO A 317 -12.03 9.55 -25.27
C PRO A 317 -11.12 10.42 -26.18
N HIS A 318 -9.82 10.16 -26.11
CA HIS A 318 -8.74 10.96 -26.71
C HIS A 318 -8.53 10.66 -28.21
N LYS A 319 -9.58 10.54 -29.04
CA LYS A 319 -9.36 10.34 -30.49
C LYS A 319 -8.87 11.63 -31.15
N GLY A 320 -7.55 11.87 -31.12
CA GLY A 320 -6.86 12.92 -31.88
C GLY A 320 -6.66 14.28 -31.19
N LYS A 321 -6.82 14.39 -29.87
CA LYS A 321 -6.52 15.64 -29.15
C LYS A 321 -4.99 15.80 -28.98
N LYS A 322 -4.47 17.02 -29.06
CA LYS A 322 -3.04 17.30 -28.78
C LYS A 322 -2.83 17.36 -27.27
N MET A 323 -1.66 16.95 -26.78
CA MET A 323 -1.24 17.18 -25.40
C MET A 323 -0.50 18.53 -25.29
N CYS A 324 -0.42 19.07 -24.07
CA CYS A 324 0.43 20.23 -23.81
C CYS A 324 1.90 19.88 -24.10
N ARG A 325 2.58 20.73 -24.88
CA ARG A 325 4.05 20.68 -24.98
C ARG A 325 4.65 20.87 -23.59
N LYS A 326 5.79 20.23 -23.33
CA LYS A 326 6.38 20.19 -21.99
C LYS A 326 7.87 20.52 -21.99
N GLU A 327 8.28 21.18 -20.92
CA GLU A 327 9.67 21.38 -20.54
C GLU A 327 9.90 20.54 -19.30
N VAL A 328 10.75 19.53 -19.39
CA VAL A 328 10.89 18.49 -18.36
C VAL A 328 12.27 18.55 -17.73
N VAL A 329 12.36 18.49 -16.40
CA VAL A 329 13.63 18.29 -15.68
C VAL A 329 13.50 17.04 -14.81
N PHE A 330 14.27 16.01 -15.12
CA PHE A 330 14.41 14.83 -14.25
C PHE A 330 15.44 15.14 -13.17
N VAL A 331 15.02 15.08 -11.90
CA VAL A 331 15.87 15.31 -10.74
C VAL A 331 15.93 13.99 -9.97
N VAL A 332 17.09 13.33 -10.03
CA VAL A 332 17.25 11.96 -9.57
C VAL A 332 18.25 11.90 -8.44
N ASP A 333 17.81 11.35 -7.31
CA ASP A 333 18.66 11.08 -6.16
C ASP A 333 19.68 10.00 -6.51
N THR A 334 20.95 10.31 -6.27
CA THR A 334 22.09 9.41 -6.45
C THR A 334 22.87 9.27 -5.14
N SER A 335 22.20 9.46 -4.00
CA SER A 335 22.77 9.19 -2.67
C SER A 335 23.16 7.73 -2.49
N GLU A 336 23.92 7.45 -1.44
CA GLU A 336 24.45 6.12 -1.18
C GLU A 336 23.36 5.06 -0.88
N SER A 337 22.17 5.44 -0.40
CA SER A 337 21.03 4.52 -0.21
C SER A 337 20.49 3.93 -1.52
N MET A 338 20.69 4.62 -2.64
CA MET A 338 20.25 4.20 -3.98
C MET A 338 21.11 3.08 -4.60
N LYS A 339 22.09 2.54 -3.88
CA LYS A 339 23.02 1.49 -4.37
C LYS A 339 22.33 0.25 -4.96
N GLU A 340 23.15 -0.56 -5.64
CA GLU A 340 22.77 -1.86 -6.21
C GLU A 340 21.68 -1.76 -7.29
N ASN A 341 20.61 -2.56 -7.16
CA ASN A 341 19.57 -2.67 -8.17
C ASN A 341 18.72 -1.40 -8.30
N THR A 342 18.60 -0.60 -7.23
CA THR A 342 17.72 0.58 -7.20
C THR A 342 18.16 1.64 -8.20
N ILE A 343 19.45 2.02 -8.22
CA ILE A 343 19.96 3.00 -9.18
C ILE A 343 19.87 2.50 -10.63
N GLU A 344 20.15 1.21 -10.88
CA GLU A 344 20.11 0.64 -12.24
C GLU A 344 18.68 0.60 -12.79
N VAL A 345 17.72 0.18 -11.97
CA VAL A 345 16.29 0.22 -12.34
C VAL A 345 15.83 1.66 -12.58
N THR A 346 16.30 2.61 -11.76
CA THR A 346 15.99 4.03 -11.91
C THR A 346 16.56 4.61 -13.20
N LYS A 347 17.82 4.28 -13.57
CA LYS A 347 18.42 4.65 -14.86
C LYS A 347 17.54 4.20 -16.03
N ASN A 348 17.19 2.92 -16.07
CA ASN A 348 16.38 2.32 -17.13
C ASN A 348 15.01 2.99 -17.23
N ALA A 349 14.37 3.27 -16.09
CA ALA A 349 13.08 3.95 -16.06
C ALA A 349 13.15 5.38 -16.59
N VAL A 350 14.17 6.16 -16.19
CA VAL A 350 14.37 7.55 -16.64
C VAL A 350 14.70 7.61 -18.14
N ILE A 351 15.59 6.74 -18.63
CA ILE A 351 15.89 6.62 -20.07
C ILE A 351 14.61 6.29 -20.86
N SER A 352 13.80 5.35 -20.34
CA SER A 352 12.51 5.01 -20.96
C SER A 352 11.51 6.16 -20.93
N ALA A 353 11.50 7.00 -19.89
CA ALA A 353 10.64 8.16 -19.79
C ALA A 353 11.04 9.25 -20.79
N ILE A 354 12.34 9.57 -20.88
CA ILE A 354 12.89 10.53 -21.84
C ILE A 354 12.56 10.10 -23.28
N SER A 355 12.66 8.79 -23.57
CA SER A 355 12.35 8.24 -24.90
C SER A 355 10.88 8.33 -25.30
N LYS A 356 9.97 8.67 -24.37
CA LYS A 356 8.54 8.90 -24.63
C LYS A 356 8.18 10.37 -24.85
N LEU A 357 9.15 11.29 -24.74
CA LEU A 357 8.93 12.70 -25.04
C LEU A 357 8.73 12.90 -26.55
N ASP A 358 7.90 13.88 -26.92
CA ASP A 358 7.72 14.27 -28.31
C ASP A 358 8.92 15.09 -28.78
N GLU A 359 9.25 15.08 -30.08
CA GLU A 359 10.44 15.77 -30.62
C GLU A 359 10.42 17.30 -30.40
N GLU A 360 9.25 17.88 -30.15
CA GLU A 360 9.06 19.31 -29.85
C GLU A 360 9.22 19.64 -28.36
N ASP A 361 9.26 18.62 -27.49
CA ASP A 361 9.48 18.79 -26.05
C ASP A 361 10.95 19.09 -25.78
N ARG A 362 11.19 19.70 -24.61
CA ARG A 362 12.53 19.94 -24.11
C ARG A 362 12.74 19.23 -22.79
N PHE A 363 13.96 18.77 -22.57
CA PHE A 363 14.32 18.07 -21.35
C PHE A 363 15.68 18.47 -20.79
N GLY A 364 15.83 18.29 -19.49
CA GLY A 364 17.07 18.35 -18.73
C GLY A 364 17.12 17.20 -17.73
N ILE A 365 18.34 16.87 -17.28
CA ILE A 365 18.57 15.83 -16.27
C ILE A 365 19.53 16.39 -15.23
N MET A 366 19.23 16.11 -13.97
CA MET A 366 20.02 16.44 -12.80
C MET A 366 20.15 15.20 -11.94
N ALA A 367 21.39 14.78 -11.68
CA ALA A 367 21.72 13.85 -10.60
C ALA A 367 22.04 14.68 -9.36
N PHE A 368 21.60 14.26 -8.17
CA PHE A 368 21.92 14.95 -6.93
C PHE A 368 22.22 14.01 -5.77
N ASN A 369 23.13 14.45 -4.91
CA ASN A 369 23.45 13.86 -3.61
C ASN A 369 23.76 15.03 -2.65
N ASP A 370 24.98 15.12 -2.11
CA ASP A 370 25.51 16.33 -1.46
C ASP A 370 25.74 17.48 -2.46
N GLU A 371 25.97 17.16 -3.73
CA GLU A 371 26.19 18.06 -4.87
C GLU A 371 25.13 17.84 -5.96
N THR A 372 25.14 18.69 -6.99
CA THR A 372 24.28 18.54 -8.18
C THR A 372 25.13 18.45 -9.45
N HIS A 373 24.75 17.52 -10.32
CA HIS A 373 25.38 17.33 -11.62
C HIS A 373 24.32 17.45 -12.71
N LEU A 374 24.50 18.43 -13.60
CA LEU A 374 23.60 18.71 -14.71
C LEU A 374 24.09 18.03 -16.00
N TYR A 375 23.16 17.47 -16.76
CA TYR A 375 23.41 16.97 -18.11
C TYR A 375 23.79 18.09 -19.09
N SER A 376 23.03 19.19 -19.07
CA SER A 376 23.25 20.38 -19.89
C SER A 376 22.95 21.63 -19.07
N SER A 377 23.56 22.75 -19.42
CA SER A 377 23.30 24.05 -18.80
C SER A 377 21.94 24.64 -19.20
N SER A 378 21.30 24.09 -20.24
CA SER A 378 19.97 24.50 -20.69
C SER A 378 19.15 23.29 -21.13
N LEU A 379 17.84 23.47 -21.29
CA LEU A 379 16.94 22.39 -21.74
C LEU A 379 17.12 22.10 -23.24
N GLU A 380 17.43 20.85 -23.56
CA GLU A 380 17.67 20.35 -24.92
C GLU A 380 16.39 19.81 -25.54
N LEU A 381 16.26 19.87 -26.87
CA LEU A 381 15.15 19.22 -27.58
C LEU A 381 15.24 17.69 -27.45
N ALA A 382 14.10 17.02 -27.33
CA ALA A 382 13.99 15.56 -27.26
C ALA A 382 14.15 14.86 -28.63
N ASN A 383 15.24 15.17 -29.34
CA ASN A 383 15.60 14.48 -30.58
C ASN A 383 16.50 13.26 -30.30
N LYS A 384 16.65 12.38 -31.29
CA LYS A 384 17.42 11.12 -31.15
C LYS A 384 18.87 11.32 -30.71
N GLU A 385 19.52 12.39 -31.16
CA GLU A 385 20.91 12.68 -30.80
C GLU A 385 21.01 13.11 -29.32
N SER A 386 20.19 14.08 -28.90
CA SER A 386 20.11 14.54 -27.52
C SER A 386 19.75 13.40 -26.55
N ILE A 387 18.82 12.52 -26.93
CA ILE A 387 18.44 11.35 -26.12
C ILE A 387 19.61 10.37 -25.99
N GLY A 388 20.36 10.13 -27.07
CA GLY A 388 21.56 9.29 -27.05
C GLY A 388 22.66 9.86 -26.14
N ASN A 389 22.93 11.16 -26.23
CA ASN A 389 23.91 11.85 -25.39
C ASN A 389 23.48 11.84 -23.90
N ALA A 390 22.20 12.06 -23.63
CA ALA A 390 21.61 11.98 -22.30
C ALA A 390 21.74 10.57 -21.70
N THR A 391 21.51 9.53 -22.50
CA THR A 391 21.65 8.13 -22.06
C THR A 391 23.09 7.84 -21.61
N GLN A 392 24.09 8.24 -22.42
CA GLN A 392 25.50 8.09 -22.05
C GLN A 392 25.87 8.87 -20.78
N TRP A 393 25.28 10.07 -20.62
CA TRP A 393 25.50 10.88 -19.43
C TRP A 393 24.89 10.22 -18.18
N ILE A 394 23.67 9.66 -18.28
CA ILE A 394 23.01 8.92 -17.19
C ILE A 394 23.89 7.74 -16.77
N ASP A 395 24.35 6.92 -17.72
CA ASP A 395 25.17 5.73 -17.43
C ASP A 395 26.44 6.09 -16.65
N LYS A 396 27.04 7.26 -16.96
CA LYS A 396 28.27 7.74 -16.32
C LYS A 396 28.04 8.42 -14.97
N ASN A 397 26.95 9.17 -14.79
CA ASN A 397 26.77 10.07 -13.64
C ASN A 397 25.77 9.57 -12.59
N PHE A 398 24.89 8.61 -12.92
CA PHE A 398 24.02 7.99 -11.93
C PHE A 398 24.82 6.94 -11.14
N VAL A 399 25.67 7.42 -10.24
CA VAL A 399 26.53 6.62 -9.38
C VAL A 399 26.15 6.90 -7.93
N ALA A 400 25.64 5.89 -7.24
CA ALA A 400 25.16 6.01 -5.86
C ALA A 400 26.31 6.32 -4.88
N ALA A 401 26.35 7.54 -4.36
CA ALA A 401 27.37 8.04 -3.44
C ALA A 401 26.90 9.31 -2.70
N GLY A 402 27.48 9.58 -1.53
CA GLY A 402 27.21 10.80 -0.77
C GLY A 402 25.86 10.77 -0.04
N GLY A 403 25.51 11.90 0.57
CA GLY A 403 24.24 12.14 1.25
C GLY A 403 23.14 12.65 0.32
N THR A 404 22.15 13.33 0.90
CA THR A 404 20.92 13.75 0.20
C THR A 404 20.62 15.23 0.47
N ASN A 405 20.79 16.10 -0.54
CA ASN A 405 20.46 17.53 -0.46
C ASN A 405 19.30 17.92 -1.39
N ILE A 406 18.08 17.60 -0.94
CA ILE A 406 16.84 17.86 -1.68
C ILE A 406 16.64 19.36 -1.99
N SER A 407 16.99 20.23 -1.05
CA SER A 407 16.72 21.66 -1.15
C SER A 407 17.48 22.32 -2.31
N MET A 408 18.75 21.96 -2.49
CA MET A 408 19.60 22.47 -3.56
C MET A 408 19.11 21.99 -4.92
N ALA A 409 18.83 20.69 -5.04
CA ALA A 409 18.39 20.09 -6.29
C ALA A 409 17.06 20.68 -6.78
N LEU A 410 16.07 20.83 -5.90
CA LEU A 410 14.78 21.42 -6.26
C LEU A 410 14.90 22.89 -6.69
N ASN A 411 15.68 23.70 -5.97
CA ASN A 411 15.89 25.10 -6.31
C ASN A 411 16.51 25.25 -7.71
N GLN A 412 17.59 24.51 -7.96
CA GLN A 412 18.30 24.56 -9.23
C GLN A 412 17.44 24.06 -10.39
N ALA A 413 16.61 23.02 -10.19
CA ALA A 413 15.70 22.52 -11.22
C ALA A 413 14.63 23.56 -11.59
N ILE A 414 14.12 24.33 -10.61
CA ILE A 414 13.15 25.40 -10.84
C ILE A 414 13.76 26.59 -11.60
N GLU A 415 15.05 26.86 -11.40
CA GLU A 415 15.83 27.90 -12.09
C GLU A 415 16.13 27.56 -13.55
N MET A 416 16.16 26.28 -13.92
CA MET A 416 16.37 25.85 -15.32
C MET A 416 15.24 26.31 -16.26
N PHE A 417 14.05 26.60 -15.73
CA PHE A 417 12.92 27.06 -16.53
C PHE A 417 13.01 28.57 -16.79
N SER A 418 13.15 28.95 -18.07
CA SER A 418 13.29 30.34 -18.51
C SER A 418 12.04 31.21 -18.37
N GLY A 419 10.86 30.59 -18.17
CA GLY A 419 9.57 31.28 -18.05
C GLY A 419 9.04 31.92 -19.34
N LYS A 420 9.72 31.74 -20.48
CA LYS A 420 9.37 32.37 -21.78
C LYS A 420 8.71 31.41 -22.77
N SER A 421 8.60 30.14 -22.40
CA SER A 421 8.08 29.05 -23.23
C SER A 421 6.57 28.92 -23.07
N LYS A 422 5.87 28.51 -24.13
CA LYS A 422 4.45 28.10 -24.06
C LYS A 422 4.28 26.64 -23.60
N SER A 423 5.38 25.99 -23.23
CA SER A 423 5.39 24.60 -22.77
C SER A 423 5.14 24.57 -21.26
N VAL A 424 4.48 23.53 -20.79
CA VAL A 424 4.24 23.31 -19.36
C VAL A 424 5.55 22.87 -18.70
N PRO A 425 6.10 23.65 -17.76
CA PRO A 425 7.32 23.27 -17.05
C PRO A 425 6.99 22.18 -16.02
N MET A 426 7.78 21.11 -15.98
CA MET A 426 7.58 19.95 -15.11
C MET A 426 8.91 19.46 -14.53
N VAL A 427 8.96 19.34 -13.20
CA VAL A 427 10.02 18.64 -12.47
C VAL A 427 9.53 17.22 -12.19
N PHE A 428 10.38 16.22 -12.44
CA PHE A 428 10.17 14.84 -12.03
C PHE A 428 11.25 14.50 -11.00
N PHE A 429 10.88 14.58 -9.73
CA PHE A 429 11.77 14.41 -8.58
C PHE A 429 11.68 12.98 -8.04
N ILE A 430 12.78 12.24 -8.01
CA ILE A 430 12.85 10.82 -7.61
C ILE A 430 13.83 10.69 -6.45
N THR A 431 13.41 10.10 -5.32
CA THR A 431 14.27 9.90 -4.13
C THR A 431 13.84 8.69 -3.30
N ASP A 432 14.78 8.06 -2.61
CA ASP A 432 14.54 7.05 -1.57
C ASP A 432 14.81 7.56 -0.13
N GLY A 433 15.35 8.77 0.00
CA GLY A 433 15.83 9.34 1.26
C GLY A 433 14.87 10.35 1.92
N SER A 434 15.13 10.65 3.19
CA SER A 434 14.45 11.67 3.99
C SER A 434 15.46 12.63 4.62
N VAL A 435 15.08 13.90 4.76
CA VAL A 435 15.94 14.97 5.32
C VAL A 435 15.24 15.70 6.48
N GLU A 436 16.00 16.30 7.39
CA GLU A 436 15.42 16.94 8.57
C GLU A 436 14.59 18.20 8.25
N ASN A 437 14.94 18.94 7.19
CA ASN A 437 14.36 20.24 6.85
C ASN A 437 13.22 20.16 5.81
N GLU A 438 12.57 19.01 5.64
CA GLU A 438 11.49 18.77 4.67
C GLU A 438 10.36 19.81 4.72
N ARG A 439 9.91 20.22 5.92
CA ARG A 439 8.88 21.26 6.08
C ARG A 439 9.34 22.62 5.54
N GLN A 440 10.58 23.00 5.81
CA GLN A 440 11.16 24.25 5.32
C GLN A 440 11.26 24.23 3.79
N ILE A 441 11.60 23.08 3.19
CA ILE A 441 11.63 22.91 1.73
C ILE A 441 10.24 23.18 1.13
N CYS A 442 9.16 22.64 1.72
CA CYS A 442 7.80 22.93 1.31
C CYS A 442 7.45 24.43 1.38
N GLU A 443 7.82 25.11 2.47
CA GLU A 443 7.58 26.54 2.63
C GLU A 443 8.33 27.40 1.61
N VAL A 444 9.60 27.07 1.34
CA VAL A 444 10.44 27.77 0.35
C VAL A 444 9.85 27.58 -1.04
N LEU A 445 9.49 26.34 -1.41
CA LEU A 445 8.85 26.04 -2.69
C LEU A 445 7.55 26.84 -2.86
N LYS A 446 6.69 26.84 -1.84
CA LYS A 446 5.42 27.58 -1.87
C LYS A 446 5.65 29.07 -2.13
N LYS A 447 6.62 29.69 -1.46
CA LYS A 447 6.99 31.10 -1.67
C LYS A 447 7.54 31.35 -3.09
N GLN A 448 8.41 30.47 -3.59
CA GLN A 448 8.97 30.59 -4.94
C GLN A 448 7.90 30.50 -6.03
N LEU A 449 6.95 29.57 -5.89
CA LEU A 449 5.86 29.42 -6.85
C LEU A 449 4.86 30.59 -6.80
N GLN A 450 4.66 31.20 -5.63
CA GLN A 450 3.83 32.40 -5.47
C GLN A 450 4.47 33.67 -6.06
N ASN A 451 5.80 33.78 -5.98
CA ASN A 451 6.54 34.97 -6.42
C ASN A 451 6.93 34.93 -7.91
N LYS A 452 6.70 33.82 -8.61
CA LYS A 452 7.07 33.71 -10.03
C LYS A 452 6.10 34.51 -10.89
N GLU A 453 6.64 35.43 -11.70
CA GLU A 453 5.88 36.22 -12.68
C GLU A 453 5.49 35.43 -13.95
N SER A 454 5.92 34.17 -14.08
CA SER A 454 5.63 33.30 -15.23
C SER A 454 4.15 32.91 -15.29
N GLU A 455 3.55 32.97 -16.48
CA GLU A 455 2.15 32.55 -16.73
C GLU A 455 1.89 31.08 -16.35
N LEU A 456 2.93 30.24 -16.39
CA LEU A 456 2.88 28.84 -16.00
C LEU A 456 3.92 28.55 -14.90
N ALA A 457 3.43 28.17 -13.71
CA ALA A 457 4.25 27.67 -12.62
C ALA A 457 4.72 26.22 -12.88
N PRO A 458 5.97 25.86 -12.54
CA PRO A 458 6.45 24.48 -12.66
C PRO A 458 5.60 23.47 -11.90
N ARG A 459 5.24 22.38 -12.58
CA ARG A 459 4.61 21.23 -11.96
C ARG A 459 5.66 20.40 -11.24
N ILE A 460 5.53 20.23 -9.93
CA ILE A 460 6.46 19.40 -9.17
C ILE A 460 5.85 18.01 -9.03
N ASN A 461 6.37 17.04 -9.77
CA ASN A 461 5.99 15.65 -9.64
C ASN A 461 7.03 14.97 -8.74
N THR A 462 6.58 14.13 -7.81
CA THR A 462 7.46 13.39 -6.89
C THR A 462 7.25 11.88 -7.00
N PHE A 463 8.33 11.11 -6.93
CA PHE A 463 8.30 9.65 -6.88
C PHE A 463 9.14 9.17 -5.69
N GLY A 464 8.48 8.53 -4.72
CA GLY A 464 9.14 7.97 -3.55
C GLY A 464 9.54 6.51 -3.74
N ILE A 465 10.77 6.16 -3.39
CA ILE A 465 11.26 4.78 -3.42
C ILE A 465 11.40 4.26 -1.99
N GLY A 466 10.89 3.05 -1.75
CA GLY A 466 11.01 2.36 -0.48
C GLY A 466 10.21 2.98 0.66
N SER A 467 10.64 2.69 1.89
CA SER A 467 9.93 3.10 3.11
C SER A 467 10.68 4.13 3.95
N TYR A 468 11.82 4.63 3.47
CA TYR A 468 12.67 5.57 4.22
C TYR A 468 12.42 7.02 3.85
N CYS A 469 12.07 7.32 2.61
CA CYS A 469 11.59 8.65 2.26
C CYS A 469 10.28 8.98 2.99
N ASN A 470 10.08 10.27 3.26
CA ASN A 470 8.84 10.76 3.81
C ASN A 470 7.81 10.92 2.70
N HIS A 471 6.90 9.96 2.59
CA HIS A 471 5.87 9.95 1.55
C HIS A 471 4.85 11.08 1.69
N TYR A 472 4.61 11.58 2.91
CA TYR A 472 3.74 12.73 3.14
C TYR A 472 4.42 14.04 2.72
N PHE A 473 5.72 14.18 2.95
CA PHE A 473 6.52 15.30 2.42
C PHE A 473 6.47 15.34 0.89
N LEU A 474 6.78 14.21 0.24
CA LEU A 474 6.76 14.12 -1.23
C LEU A 474 5.38 14.44 -1.81
N ARG A 475 4.32 13.98 -1.13
CA ARG A 475 2.94 14.31 -1.49
C ARG A 475 2.64 15.80 -1.33
N MET A 476 3.06 16.43 -0.22
CA MET A 476 2.89 17.87 -0.03
C MET A 476 3.64 18.68 -1.07
N LEU A 477 4.87 18.31 -1.42
CA LEU A 477 5.61 18.95 -2.51
C LEU A 477 4.84 18.89 -3.83
N ALA A 478 4.31 17.70 -4.17
CA ALA A 478 3.53 17.54 -5.39
C ALA A 478 2.25 18.38 -5.39
N MET A 479 1.53 18.42 -4.26
CA MET A 479 0.34 19.24 -4.10
C MET A 479 0.63 20.73 -4.25
N ILE A 480 1.67 21.24 -3.55
CA ILE A 480 2.11 22.64 -3.63
C ILE A 480 2.49 22.99 -5.08
N GLY A 481 3.17 22.09 -5.76
CA GLY A 481 3.57 22.24 -7.15
C GLY A 481 2.50 21.90 -8.19
N ARG A 482 1.25 21.58 -7.83
CA ARG A 482 0.21 21.09 -8.78
C ARG A 482 0.59 19.84 -9.58
N GLY A 483 1.61 19.10 -9.17
CA GLY A 483 2.06 17.88 -9.85
C GLY A 483 1.48 16.62 -9.24
N HIS A 484 2.12 15.49 -9.56
CA HIS A 484 1.68 14.15 -9.18
C HIS A 484 2.70 13.46 -8.28
N TYR A 485 2.22 12.94 -7.16
CA TYR A 485 2.94 12.00 -6.31
C TYR A 485 2.57 10.56 -6.66
N ASP A 486 3.57 9.67 -6.73
CA ASP A 486 3.43 8.22 -6.76
C ASP A 486 4.63 7.57 -6.02
N ALA A 487 4.59 6.26 -5.76
CA ALA A 487 5.65 5.58 -5.03
C ALA A 487 5.76 4.09 -5.38
N SER A 488 6.94 3.52 -5.15
CA SER A 488 7.16 2.07 -5.14
C SER A 488 7.91 1.66 -3.89
N TYR A 489 7.41 0.64 -3.19
CA TYR A 489 8.03 0.16 -1.95
C TYR A 489 8.82 -1.13 -2.13
N ASP A 490 8.59 -1.85 -3.23
CA ASP A 490 9.34 -3.03 -3.63
C ASP A 490 10.23 -2.69 -4.84
N ALA A 491 11.42 -3.29 -4.88
CA ALA A 491 12.42 -3.02 -5.90
C ALA A 491 11.97 -3.46 -7.31
N GLU A 492 11.15 -4.52 -7.39
CA GLU A 492 10.65 -5.09 -8.65
C GLU A 492 9.67 -4.16 -9.36
N SER A 493 8.90 -3.35 -8.61
CA SER A 493 7.90 -2.45 -9.16
C SER A 493 8.43 -1.04 -9.47
N ILE A 494 9.67 -0.69 -9.10
CA ILE A 494 10.22 0.67 -9.30
C ILE A 494 10.16 1.08 -10.77
N GLU A 495 10.62 0.23 -11.69
CA GLU A 495 10.70 0.57 -13.12
C GLU A 495 9.30 0.86 -13.70
N THR A 496 8.37 -0.04 -13.42
CA THR A 496 6.98 0.04 -13.90
C THR A 496 6.27 1.22 -13.25
N GLY A 497 6.50 1.45 -11.96
CA GLY A 497 5.98 2.58 -11.19
C GLY A 497 6.40 3.91 -11.80
N ILE A 498 7.71 4.14 -12.00
CA ILE A 498 8.23 5.38 -12.61
C ILE A 498 7.67 5.57 -14.03
N LYS A 499 7.64 4.52 -14.85
CA LYS A 499 7.09 4.59 -16.22
C LYS A 499 5.61 4.95 -16.24
N SER A 500 4.83 4.39 -15.31
CA SER A 500 3.40 4.65 -15.15
C SER A 500 3.15 6.07 -14.64
N TRP A 501 3.84 6.46 -13.57
CA TRP A 501 3.81 7.80 -12.99
C TRP A 501 4.16 8.89 -14.02
N PHE A 502 5.23 8.68 -14.79
CA PHE A 502 5.63 9.60 -15.85
C PHE A 502 4.55 9.74 -16.93
N SER A 503 3.95 8.63 -17.37
CA SER A 503 2.84 8.63 -18.35
C SER A 503 1.67 9.45 -17.81
N LYS A 504 1.23 9.17 -16.58
CA LYS A 504 0.09 9.83 -15.93
C LYS A 504 0.29 11.34 -15.80
N ALA A 505 1.47 11.74 -15.33
CA ALA A 505 1.82 13.14 -15.09
C ALA A 505 2.09 13.93 -16.38
N SER A 506 2.63 13.28 -17.42
CA SER A 506 2.92 13.93 -18.71
C SER A 506 1.70 14.06 -19.62
N SER A 507 0.58 13.41 -19.27
CA SER A 507 -0.64 13.32 -20.09
C SER A 507 -1.60 14.50 -19.91
N THR A 508 -1.06 15.71 -19.69
CA THR A 508 -1.85 16.91 -19.37
C THR A 508 -2.59 17.45 -20.59
N MET A 509 -3.91 17.63 -20.42
CA MET A 509 -4.83 18.13 -21.46
C MET A 509 -5.41 19.52 -21.17
N LEU A 510 -5.58 19.87 -19.89
CA LEU A 510 -6.12 21.16 -19.49
C LEU A 510 -5.36 21.67 -18.26
N THR A 511 -4.81 22.87 -18.36
CA THR A 511 -4.04 23.49 -17.29
C THR A 511 -4.78 24.65 -16.64
N ASN A 512 -4.31 25.08 -15.47
CA ASN A 512 -4.79 26.29 -14.77
C ASN A 512 -6.31 26.26 -14.54
N ILE A 513 -6.80 25.12 -14.06
CA ILE A 513 -8.22 24.92 -13.84
C ILE A 513 -8.70 25.80 -12.69
N VAL A 514 -9.82 26.49 -12.92
CA VAL A 514 -10.52 27.34 -11.96
C VAL A 514 -11.98 26.89 -11.90
N ILE A 515 -12.53 26.81 -10.69
CA ILE A 515 -13.92 26.45 -10.44
C ILE A 515 -14.63 27.65 -9.83
N ASP A 516 -15.46 28.33 -10.62
CA ASP A 516 -16.26 29.47 -10.17
C ASP A 516 -17.52 29.00 -9.44
N GLY A 517 -17.95 29.77 -8.44
CA GLY A 517 -19.19 29.55 -7.68
C GLY A 517 -19.01 28.85 -6.33
N LEU A 518 -17.80 28.37 -6.02
CA LEU A 518 -17.50 27.77 -4.71
C LEU A 518 -17.35 28.83 -3.61
N ASP A 519 -16.88 30.04 -3.94
CA ASP A 519 -16.62 31.11 -2.96
C ASP A 519 -17.87 31.61 -2.20
N SER A 520 -19.08 31.32 -2.71
CA SER A 520 -20.34 31.68 -2.04
C SER A 520 -20.76 30.73 -0.92
N LEU A 521 -20.00 29.63 -0.70
CA LEU A 521 -20.31 28.61 0.29
C LEU A 521 -19.76 28.97 1.67
N ASP A 522 -20.57 28.77 2.71
CA ASP A 522 -20.15 28.99 4.09
C ASP A 522 -19.30 27.82 4.60
N ASP A 523 -18.27 28.11 5.41
CA ASP A 523 -17.43 27.10 6.08
C ASP A 523 -16.89 26.04 5.11
N LEU A 524 -16.47 26.52 3.93
CA LEU A 524 -16.04 25.71 2.80
C LEU A 524 -14.65 25.14 3.04
N GLU A 525 -14.57 23.83 2.91
CA GLU A 525 -13.33 23.06 2.94
C GLU A 525 -13.19 22.32 1.60
N ILE A 526 -12.04 22.44 0.93
CA ILE A 526 -11.78 21.83 -0.39
C ILE A 526 -10.45 21.09 -0.39
N HIS A 527 -10.48 19.89 -0.96
CA HIS A 527 -9.33 19.01 -1.15
C HIS A 527 -9.28 18.46 -2.59
N PRO A 528 -8.08 18.45 -3.23
CA PRO A 528 -6.86 19.13 -2.80
C PRO A 528 -7.02 20.67 -2.79
N CYS A 529 -6.28 21.35 -1.90
CA CYS A 529 -6.32 22.80 -1.76
C CYS A 529 -5.77 23.57 -2.99
N THR A 530 -4.91 22.91 -3.78
CA THR A 530 -4.45 23.44 -5.06
C THR A 530 -5.00 22.54 -6.16
N ILE A 531 -5.81 23.10 -7.05
CA ILE A 531 -6.48 22.35 -8.13
C ILE A 531 -5.43 21.88 -9.13
N PRO A 532 -5.28 20.55 -9.33
CA PRO A 532 -4.33 20.03 -10.30
C PRO A 532 -4.89 20.10 -11.73
N ASP A 533 -4.00 19.92 -12.69
CA ASP A 533 -4.37 19.86 -14.11
C ASP A 533 -5.16 18.58 -14.44
N LEU A 534 -5.94 18.63 -15.53
CA LEU A 534 -6.69 17.49 -16.06
C LEU A 534 -5.81 16.70 -17.03
N SER A 535 -5.78 15.38 -16.84
CA SER A 535 -5.01 14.43 -17.66
C SER A 535 -5.95 13.42 -18.35
N CYS A 536 -5.50 12.79 -19.45
CA CYS A 536 -6.26 11.73 -20.11
C CYS A 536 -6.14 10.36 -19.42
N GLU A 537 -5.18 10.21 -18.50
CA GLU A 537 -4.94 8.99 -17.73
C GLU A 537 -5.49 9.05 -16.29
N ARG A 538 -6.18 10.13 -15.90
CA ARG A 538 -6.89 10.16 -14.61
C ARG A 538 -8.06 11.16 -14.59
N PRO A 539 -9.14 10.85 -13.87
CA PRO A 539 -10.11 11.85 -13.48
C PRO A 539 -9.49 12.84 -12.48
N LEU A 540 -9.86 14.12 -12.61
CA LEU A 540 -9.69 15.14 -11.60
C LEU A 540 -10.86 15.04 -10.61
N ILE A 541 -10.54 14.85 -9.34
CA ILE A 541 -11.52 14.82 -8.25
C ILE A 541 -11.20 15.95 -7.28
N LEU A 542 -12.13 16.87 -7.13
CA LEU A 542 -12.16 17.82 -6.03
C LEU A 542 -13.28 17.40 -5.09
N SER A 543 -13.02 17.43 -3.79
CA SER A 543 -14.04 17.11 -2.80
C SER A 543 -13.93 18.02 -1.61
N GLY A 544 -15.02 18.15 -0.88
CA GLY A 544 -15.04 19.11 0.19
C GLY A 544 -16.31 19.06 1.02
N ARG A 545 -16.32 19.86 2.08
CA ARG A 545 -17.46 20.03 2.98
C ARG A 545 -17.85 21.49 3.05
N TYR A 546 -19.13 21.75 3.26
CA TYR A 546 -19.70 23.10 3.24
C TYR A 546 -20.97 23.19 4.09
N LYS A 547 -21.37 24.42 4.41
CA LYS A 547 -22.68 24.76 4.98
C LYS A 547 -23.46 25.62 3.99
N GLY A 548 -24.80 25.56 4.09
CA GLY A 548 -25.70 26.37 3.28
C GLY A 548 -26.13 25.71 1.96
N GLY A 549 -26.64 26.51 1.04
CA GLY A 549 -27.13 26.04 -0.25
C GLY A 549 -25.98 25.88 -1.25
N PHE A 550 -25.91 24.71 -1.90
CA PHE A 550 -24.95 24.50 -2.99
C PHE A 550 -25.47 25.12 -4.30
N PRO A 551 -24.64 25.82 -5.10
CA PRO A 551 -25.05 26.32 -6.40
C PRO A 551 -25.56 25.22 -7.32
N GLU A 552 -26.66 25.45 -8.05
CA GLU A 552 -27.21 24.46 -8.99
C GLU A 552 -26.20 24.10 -10.10
N THR A 553 -25.42 25.10 -10.53
CA THR A 553 -24.40 24.94 -11.57
C THR A 553 -23.10 25.59 -11.12
N LEU A 554 -21.99 24.87 -11.27
CA LEU A 554 -20.63 25.40 -11.18
C LEU A 554 -20.05 25.60 -12.57
N LYS A 555 -19.13 26.55 -12.71
CA LYS A 555 -18.43 26.78 -13.98
C LYS A 555 -16.97 26.40 -13.80
N ALA A 556 -16.50 25.43 -14.58
CA ALA A 556 -15.09 25.08 -14.64
C ALA A 556 -14.44 25.69 -15.88
N SER A 557 -13.33 26.39 -15.70
CA SER A 557 -12.53 26.96 -16.79
C SER A 557 -11.08 26.49 -16.71
N GLY A 558 -10.35 26.56 -17.83
CA GLY A 558 -8.93 26.22 -17.91
C GLY A 558 -8.33 26.53 -19.27
N ILE A 559 -7.06 26.19 -19.48
CA ILE A 559 -6.30 26.51 -20.70
C ILE A 559 -5.96 25.22 -21.46
N LEU A 560 -6.32 25.19 -22.75
CA LEU A 560 -6.03 24.09 -23.67
C LEU A 560 -4.58 24.14 -24.20
N PRO A 561 -4.08 23.07 -24.83
CA PRO A 561 -2.72 23.00 -25.39
C PRO A 561 -2.42 24.04 -26.47
N ASP A 562 -3.44 24.56 -27.14
CA ASP A 562 -3.34 25.64 -28.13
C ASP A 562 -3.43 27.05 -27.51
N MET A 563 -3.39 27.13 -26.17
CA MET A 563 -3.52 28.34 -25.36
C MET A 563 -4.91 29.00 -25.42
N THR A 564 -5.94 28.30 -25.89
CA THR A 564 -7.31 28.80 -25.85
C THR A 564 -7.99 28.47 -24.52
N ASN A 565 -8.96 29.31 -24.14
CA ASN A 565 -9.75 29.08 -22.92
C ASN A 565 -10.82 28.01 -23.17
N PHE A 566 -10.86 27.02 -22.28
CA PHE A 566 -11.94 26.05 -22.19
C PHE A 566 -12.87 26.43 -21.04
N THR A 567 -14.15 26.12 -21.21
CA THR A 567 -15.17 26.34 -20.17
C THR A 567 -16.22 25.26 -20.27
N ILE A 568 -16.68 24.75 -19.14
CA ILE A 568 -17.78 23.80 -19.02
C ILE A 568 -18.64 24.14 -17.81
N ASP A 569 -19.95 24.06 -18.01
CA ASP A 569 -20.93 24.16 -16.93
C ASP A 569 -21.19 22.77 -16.35
N ILE A 570 -21.16 22.68 -15.02
CA ILE A 570 -21.22 21.43 -14.28
C ILE A 570 -22.42 21.48 -13.35
N GLN A 571 -23.33 20.53 -13.53
CA GLN A 571 -24.55 20.45 -12.74
C GLN A 571 -24.32 19.70 -11.42
N GLY A 572 -24.92 20.23 -10.36
CA GLY A 572 -25.00 19.58 -9.05
C GLY A 572 -26.15 18.57 -8.99
N GLN A 573 -25.87 17.38 -8.47
CA GLN A 573 -26.88 16.36 -8.22
C GLN A 573 -26.73 15.78 -6.82
N ARG A 574 -27.84 15.62 -6.09
CA ARG A 574 -27.85 14.93 -4.80
C ARG A 574 -27.89 13.43 -5.02
N VAL A 575 -27.01 12.71 -4.33
CA VAL A 575 -26.89 11.25 -4.41
C VAL A 575 -27.10 10.62 -3.03
N ASN A 576 -27.88 9.55 -2.99
CA ASN A 576 -28.18 8.79 -1.76
C ASN A 576 -27.63 7.36 -1.80
N ASP A 577 -27.33 6.87 -3.00
CA ASP A 577 -26.93 5.51 -3.32
C ASP A 577 -25.42 5.37 -3.55
N ILE A 578 -24.67 6.46 -3.40
CA ILE A 578 -23.21 6.49 -3.43
C ILE A 578 -22.72 6.85 -2.03
N PRO A 579 -21.94 5.99 -1.36
CA PRO A 579 -21.35 6.31 -0.07
C PRO A 579 -20.12 7.20 -0.26
N LEU A 580 -20.32 8.47 -0.66
CA LEU A 580 -19.21 9.38 -0.99
C LEU A 580 -18.20 9.48 0.16
N HIS A 581 -18.66 9.44 1.42
CA HIS A 581 -17.78 9.55 2.58
C HIS A 581 -16.75 8.41 2.61
N LYS A 582 -17.12 7.20 2.16
CA LYS A 582 -16.19 6.05 2.01
C LYS A 582 -15.35 6.15 0.75
N VAL A 583 -15.96 6.56 -0.36
CA VAL A 583 -15.28 6.67 -1.67
C VAL A 583 -14.12 7.67 -1.60
N LEU A 584 -14.31 8.78 -0.89
CA LEU A 584 -13.34 9.87 -0.76
C LEU A 584 -12.39 9.71 0.44
N ALA A 585 -12.75 8.86 1.41
CA ALA A 585 -12.04 8.69 2.68
C ALA A 585 -10.53 8.56 2.52
N LYS A 586 -10.08 7.66 1.64
CA LYS A 586 -8.65 7.39 1.44
C LYS A 586 -7.88 8.63 1.02
N LYS A 587 -8.35 9.32 -0.02
CA LYS A 587 -7.71 10.54 -0.54
C LYS A 587 -7.74 11.65 0.51
N GLN A 588 -8.87 11.83 1.21
CA GLN A 588 -9.00 12.81 2.27
C GLN A 588 -8.05 12.51 3.44
N ILE A 589 -7.98 11.27 3.92
CA ILE A 589 -7.03 10.84 4.97
C ILE A 589 -5.59 11.16 4.56
N GLU A 590 -5.20 10.79 3.34
CA GLU A 590 -3.85 11.07 2.84
C GLU A 590 -3.56 12.59 2.79
N PHE A 591 -4.51 13.40 2.30
CA PHE A 591 -4.35 14.85 2.25
C PHE A 591 -4.28 15.50 3.63
N TYR A 592 -5.18 15.13 4.54
CA TYR A 592 -5.17 15.65 5.90
C TYR A 592 -3.94 15.22 6.68
N THR A 593 -3.46 13.99 6.49
CA THR A 593 -2.24 13.52 7.15
C THR A 593 -1.03 14.30 6.64
N ALA A 594 -0.95 14.52 5.33
CA ALA A 594 0.10 15.32 4.72
C ALA A 594 0.06 16.78 5.21
N GLN A 595 -1.13 17.36 5.32
CA GLN A 595 -1.34 18.71 5.84
C GLN A 595 -0.99 18.81 7.33
N ALA A 596 -1.50 17.88 8.16
CA ALA A 596 -1.21 17.81 9.60
C ALA A 596 0.29 17.72 9.86
N TRP A 597 1.00 16.88 9.09
CA TRP A 597 2.46 16.79 9.14
C TRP A 597 3.13 18.11 8.79
N LEU A 598 2.69 18.81 7.74
CA LEU A 598 3.28 20.08 7.31
C LEU A 598 3.05 21.19 8.34
N SER A 599 1.85 21.30 8.90
CA SER A 599 1.47 22.37 9.83
C SER A 599 1.72 22.06 11.31
N ASN A 600 2.07 20.81 11.65
CA ASN A 600 2.10 20.30 13.03
C ASN A 600 0.77 20.53 13.77
N ASP A 601 -0.34 20.28 13.08
CA ASP A 601 -1.69 20.53 13.59
C ASP A 601 -2.26 19.25 14.21
N THR A 602 -2.27 19.19 15.54
CA THR A 602 -2.78 18.05 16.32
C THR A 602 -4.29 17.84 16.18
N GLU A 603 -5.06 18.90 15.88
CA GLU A 603 -6.51 18.76 15.65
C GLU A 603 -6.78 18.01 14.35
N LEU A 604 -5.97 18.25 13.31
CA LEU A 604 -6.01 17.47 12.08
C LEU A 604 -5.61 16.01 12.31
N GLU A 605 -4.62 15.72 13.17
CA GLU A 605 -4.24 14.34 13.52
C GLU A 605 -5.42 13.59 14.15
N VAL A 606 -6.10 14.21 15.10
CA VAL A 606 -7.31 13.66 15.74
C VAL A 606 -8.44 13.48 14.73
N LYS A 607 -8.65 14.44 13.82
CA LYS A 607 -9.64 14.34 12.73
C LYS A 607 -9.35 13.14 11.84
N VAL A 608 -8.09 12.96 11.42
CA VAL A 608 -7.65 11.82 10.60
C VAL A 608 -7.86 10.50 11.33
N SER A 609 -7.48 10.44 12.62
CA SER A 609 -7.62 9.23 13.43
C SER A 609 -9.09 8.79 13.51
N LYS A 610 -10.00 9.73 13.82
CA LYS A 610 -11.44 9.43 13.89
C LYS A 610 -12.00 9.00 12.53
N MET A 611 -11.66 9.72 11.45
CA MET A 611 -12.13 9.38 10.10
C MET A 611 -11.60 8.02 9.62
N SER A 612 -10.36 7.67 9.97
CA SER A 612 -9.78 6.35 9.73
C SER A 612 -10.61 5.25 10.39
N VAL A 613 -10.93 5.39 11.68
CA VAL A 613 -11.75 4.43 12.43
C VAL A 613 -13.17 4.32 11.85
N GLU A 614 -13.80 5.44 11.50
CA GLU A 614 -15.16 5.48 10.93
C GLU A 614 -15.24 4.77 9.56
N THR A 615 -14.26 5.02 8.69
CA THR A 615 -14.28 4.56 7.30
C THR A 615 -13.59 3.20 7.11
N GLY A 616 -12.78 2.77 8.07
CA GLY A 616 -11.97 1.55 8.00
C GLY A 616 -10.67 1.70 7.20
N ILE A 617 -10.31 2.92 6.76
CA ILE A 617 -9.09 3.17 6.00
C ILE A 617 -7.94 3.47 6.94
N VAL A 618 -6.84 2.72 6.82
CA VAL A 618 -5.64 2.89 7.65
C VAL A 618 -5.03 4.29 7.48
N SER A 619 -4.58 4.89 8.59
CA SER A 619 -3.80 6.13 8.64
C SER A 619 -2.58 5.97 9.55
N GLU A 620 -1.67 6.97 9.56
CA GLU A 620 -0.52 6.95 10.47
C GLU A 620 -0.90 6.93 11.94
N TYR A 621 -2.02 7.58 12.26
CA TYR A 621 -2.51 7.78 13.63
C TYR A 621 -3.39 6.64 14.14
N THR A 622 -3.51 5.55 13.36
CA THR A 622 -4.30 4.38 13.71
C THR A 622 -3.50 3.10 13.52
N ARG A 623 -3.92 2.04 14.21
CA ARG A 623 -3.38 0.68 13.99
C ARG A 623 -4.53 -0.32 13.90
N MET A 624 -4.32 -1.33 13.06
CA MET A 624 -5.23 -2.45 12.97
C MET A 624 -4.96 -3.41 14.14
N ILE A 625 -6.00 -3.74 14.89
CA ILE A 625 -5.97 -4.69 16.00
C ILE A 625 -6.77 -5.93 15.62
N MET A 626 -6.31 -7.08 16.11
CA MET A 626 -7.04 -8.34 15.97
C MET A 626 -7.81 -8.64 17.26
N LEU A 627 -9.12 -8.84 17.13
CA LEU A 627 -10.04 -9.21 18.18
C LEU A 627 -10.43 -10.68 18.03
N LYS A 628 -10.71 -11.33 19.15
CA LYS A 628 -11.26 -12.68 19.20
C LYS A 628 -12.56 -12.67 19.96
N THR A 629 -13.60 -13.22 19.36
CA THR A 629 -14.90 -13.41 19.95
C THR A 629 -15.18 -14.90 20.09
N GLY A 630 -15.52 -15.35 21.29
CA GLY A 630 -15.77 -16.77 21.56
C GLY A 630 -16.39 -17.01 22.94
N PRO A 631 -16.63 -18.28 23.30
CA PRO A 631 -17.11 -18.63 24.63
C PRO A 631 -16.07 -18.21 25.70
N PRO A 632 -16.51 -17.75 26.88
CA PRO A 632 -15.60 -17.32 27.94
C PRO A 632 -14.65 -18.46 28.33
N ALA A 633 -13.37 -18.12 28.53
CA ALA A 633 -12.41 -19.06 29.09
C ALA A 633 -12.94 -19.59 30.44
N LYS A 634 -13.04 -20.91 30.60
CA LYS A 634 -13.49 -21.53 31.85
C LYS A 634 -12.54 -21.13 32.99
N LYS A 635 -12.89 -20.09 33.76
CA LYS A 635 -12.31 -19.88 35.09
C LYS A 635 -12.81 -21.00 35.99
N ILE A 636 -11.90 -21.82 36.51
CA ILE A 636 -12.22 -22.84 37.51
C ILE A 636 -12.82 -22.12 38.72
N GLY A 637 -14.13 -22.29 38.94
CA GLY A 637 -14.82 -21.86 40.15
C GLY A 637 -15.67 -20.59 40.03
N LYS A 638 -16.83 -20.68 39.36
CA LYS A 638 -18.15 -20.24 39.85
C LYS A 638 -19.20 -20.49 38.76
N LYS A 639 -20.25 -21.23 39.10
CA LYS A 639 -21.43 -21.44 38.26
C LYS A 639 -22.37 -20.23 38.39
N ASP A 640 -23.12 -20.03 37.31
CA ASP A 640 -24.28 -19.15 37.13
C ASP A 640 -24.01 -17.72 36.68
N ALA A 641 -23.85 -17.57 35.35
CA ALA A 641 -24.33 -16.42 34.57
C ALA A 641 -24.48 -16.85 33.09
N ASP A 642 -25.47 -16.29 32.39
CA ASP A 642 -25.75 -16.49 30.96
C ASP A 642 -24.48 -16.47 30.09
N PRO A 643 -24.37 -17.30 29.02
CA PRO A 643 -23.19 -17.33 28.16
C PRO A 643 -23.16 -16.08 27.27
N LYS A 644 -22.74 -14.94 27.82
CA LYS A 644 -22.33 -13.79 27.00
C LYS A 644 -21.00 -14.13 26.34
N THR A 645 -20.99 -14.11 25.02
CA THR A 645 -19.76 -14.14 24.20
C THR A 645 -18.85 -13.01 24.65
N VAL A 646 -17.55 -13.30 24.82
CA VAL A 646 -16.55 -12.31 25.24
C VAL A 646 -15.69 -11.97 24.03
N THR A 647 -15.50 -10.68 23.79
CA THR A 647 -14.56 -10.17 22.78
C THR A 647 -13.29 -9.69 23.48
N GLU A 648 -12.16 -10.27 23.12
CA GLU A 648 -10.85 -9.97 23.70
C GLU A 648 -9.89 -9.48 22.60
N LYS A 649 -9.15 -8.41 22.88
CA LYS A 649 -8.06 -7.93 22.02
C LYS A 649 -6.88 -8.89 22.14
N ILE A 650 -6.41 -9.41 21.02
CA ILE A 650 -5.28 -10.34 20.98
C ILE A 650 -3.97 -9.60 20.73
N LYS A 651 -3.93 -8.78 19.67
CA LYS A 651 -2.68 -8.17 19.20
C LYS A 651 -2.90 -6.94 18.33
N VAL A 652 -1.87 -6.11 18.27
CA VAL A 652 -1.74 -4.98 17.35
C VAL A 652 -0.93 -5.44 16.14
N LEU A 653 -1.48 -5.29 14.94
CA LEU A 653 -0.80 -5.64 13.70
C LEU A 653 0.27 -4.61 13.34
N HIS A 654 1.20 -5.01 12.48
CA HIS A 654 2.22 -4.10 11.96
C HIS A 654 1.58 -2.92 11.20
N GLN A 655 2.27 -1.78 11.16
CA GLN A 655 1.85 -0.58 10.42
C GLN A 655 1.63 -0.89 8.93
N LEU A 656 0.46 -0.49 8.42
CA LEU A 656 0.00 -0.73 7.03
C LEU A 656 -0.09 0.57 6.22
N GLY A 657 0.15 1.72 6.85
CA GLY A 657 0.09 3.04 6.23
C GLY A 657 1.36 3.43 5.49
N LEU A 658 1.38 4.68 5.00
CA LEU A 658 2.60 5.34 4.52
C LEU A 658 3.57 5.55 5.70
N LYS A 659 4.66 6.29 5.50
CA LYS A 659 5.58 6.63 6.59
C LYS A 659 5.97 8.11 6.52
N PHE A 660 6.22 8.69 7.69
CA PHE A 660 6.78 10.04 7.85
C PHE A 660 8.30 10.11 7.61
N GLY A 661 8.87 9.10 6.94
CA GLY A 661 10.29 8.99 6.67
C GLY A 661 11.11 8.42 7.83
N ASN A 662 12.37 8.09 7.53
CA ASN A 662 13.36 7.60 8.48
C ASN A 662 14.71 8.27 8.18
N VAL A 663 14.94 9.41 8.82
CA VAL A 663 16.18 10.19 8.67
C VAL A 663 17.39 9.38 9.12
N THR A 664 17.27 8.61 10.22
CA THR A 664 18.37 7.75 10.71
C THR A 664 18.77 6.71 9.67
N ALA A 665 17.80 6.01 9.06
CA ALA A 665 18.09 5.04 8.00
C ALA A 665 18.71 5.71 6.76
N THR A 666 18.31 6.94 6.45
CA THR A 666 18.91 7.71 5.34
C THR A 666 20.37 8.06 5.66
N ILE A 667 20.66 8.57 6.86
CA ILE A 667 22.03 8.88 7.31
C ILE A 667 22.91 7.62 7.38
N GLU A 668 22.33 6.49 7.80
CA GLU A 668 23.01 5.20 7.85
C GLU A 668 23.11 4.52 6.47
N ASN A 669 22.60 5.16 5.40
CA ASN A 669 22.57 4.66 4.04
C ASN A 669 21.97 3.25 3.92
N ILE A 670 20.92 2.97 4.69
CA ILE A 670 20.24 1.68 4.62
C ILE A 670 19.47 1.62 3.30
N PRO A 671 19.65 0.56 2.48
CA PRO A 671 18.93 0.44 1.21
C PRO A 671 17.41 0.29 1.38
N PRO A 672 16.61 0.96 0.55
CA PRO A 672 15.15 0.92 0.63
C PRO A 672 14.62 -0.52 0.57
N GLY A 673 13.73 -0.86 1.50
CA GLY A 673 13.14 -2.21 1.60
C GLY A 673 13.87 -3.16 2.57
N PHE A 674 15.01 -2.77 3.13
CA PHE A 674 15.64 -3.52 4.21
C PHE A 674 14.84 -3.35 5.53
N LEU A 675 14.52 -4.43 6.23
CA LEU A 675 13.96 -4.32 7.59
C LEU A 675 15.13 -4.15 8.58
N PRO A 676 15.04 -3.26 9.58
CA PRO A 676 15.97 -3.26 10.69
C PRO A 676 16.00 -4.67 11.28
N LYS A 677 17.17 -5.30 11.33
CA LYS A 677 17.31 -6.60 12.01
C LYS A 677 16.85 -6.40 13.46
N LEU A 678 15.99 -7.29 13.96
CA LEU A 678 15.69 -7.28 15.39
C LEU A 678 17.02 -7.34 16.16
N PRO A 679 17.17 -6.58 17.26
CA PRO A 679 18.32 -6.71 18.11
C PRO A 679 18.43 -8.18 18.51
N THR A 680 19.60 -8.75 18.28
CA THR A 680 19.91 -10.11 18.70
C THR A 680 19.65 -10.26 20.20
N GLN A 681 19.39 -11.48 20.68
CA GLN A 681 19.23 -11.72 22.13
C GLN A 681 20.38 -11.12 22.94
N THR A 682 21.59 -11.10 22.36
CA THR A 682 22.78 -10.46 22.90
C THR A 682 22.65 -8.95 23.03
N GLU A 683 22.12 -8.26 22.02
CA GLU A 683 21.87 -6.80 22.04
C GLU A 683 20.72 -6.43 22.95
N MET A 684 19.66 -7.24 23.02
CA MET A 684 18.57 -7.06 23.98
C MET A 684 19.06 -7.24 25.43
N LEU A 685 19.90 -8.25 25.67
CA LEU A 685 20.55 -8.47 26.97
C LEU A 685 21.51 -7.32 27.31
N ALA A 686 22.26 -6.80 26.34
CA ALA A 686 23.16 -5.66 26.53
C ALA A 686 22.40 -4.37 26.84
N ALA A 687 21.28 -4.11 26.15
CA ALA A 687 20.43 -2.95 26.41
C ALA A 687 19.70 -3.07 27.77
N ALA A 688 19.23 -4.27 28.12
CA ALA A 688 18.65 -4.54 29.44
C ALA A 688 19.68 -4.42 30.57
N ALA A 689 20.91 -4.91 30.34
CA ALA A 689 22.02 -4.76 31.28
C ALA A 689 22.46 -3.29 31.41
N GLY A 690 22.53 -2.53 30.31
CA GLY A 690 22.83 -1.10 30.31
C GLY A 690 21.81 -0.27 31.09
N ASN A 691 20.51 -0.55 30.90
CA ASN A 691 19.43 0.09 31.66
C ASN A 691 19.39 -0.35 33.14
N CYS A 692 19.76 -1.60 33.43
CA CYS A 692 19.90 -2.08 34.81
C CYS A 692 21.08 -1.41 35.52
N CYS A 693 22.23 -1.25 34.84
CA CYS A 693 23.39 -0.52 35.36
C CYS A 693 23.07 0.96 35.58
N ALA A 694 22.41 1.64 34.64
CA ALA A 694 22.01 3.04 34.80
C ALA A 694 21.06 3.26 35.99
N ASN A 695 20.10 2.35 36.22
CA ASN A 695 19.19 2.43 37.36
C ASN A 695 19.84 2.09 38.72
N VAL A 696 20.86 1.21 38.73
CA VAL A 696 21.64 0.92 39.95
C VAL A 696 22.58 2.07 40.29
N PHE A 697 23.16 2.75 39.29
CA PHE A 697 24.03 3.92 39.51
C PHE A 697 23.24 5.22 39.78
N GLY A 698 21.98 5.32 39.34
CA GLY A 698 21.10 6.47 39.63
C GLY A 698 20.51 6.51 41.04
N LYS A 699 20.53 5.41 41.80
CA LYS A 699 20.00 5.33 43.18
C LYS A 699 21.05 5.33 44.29
N CYS A 700 22.33 5.30 43.96
CA CYS A 700 23.43 5.36 44.93
C CYS A 700 24.06 6.76 45.02
N CYS A 701 23.25 7.77 45.35
CA CYS A 701 23.75 9.07 45.80
C CYS A 701 24.19 8.99 47.27
N CYS A 702 25.38 8.41 47.52
CA CYS A 702 26.02 8.51 48.82
C CYS A 702 27.53 8.74 48.64
N MET A 703 28.05 9.80 49.26
CA MET A 703 29.49 10.13 49.36
C MET A 703 30.35 8.95 49.85
N CYS A 704 29.75 7.96 50.53
CA CYS A 704 30.44 6.74 50.96
C CYS A 704 30.78 5.78 49.81
N CYS A 705 30.04 5.77 48.69
CA CYS A 705 30.36 4.89 47.55
C CYS A 705 31.60 5.36 46.78
N VAL A 706 31.81 6.68 46.64
CA VAL A 706 33.00 7.23 45.99
C VAL A 706 34.27 6.94 46.80
N GLN A 707 34.19 6.99 48.13
CA GLN A 707 35.31 6.60 49.02
C GLN A 707 35.55 5.09 49.11
N ALA A 708 34.52 4.25 48.90
CA ALA A 708 34.69 2.81 48.79
C ALA A 708 35.34 2.41 47.45
N CYS A 709 34.92 3.04 46.34
CA CYS A 709 35.48 2.80 45.01
C CYS A 709 36.92 3.31 44.85
N SER A 710 37.37 4.30 45.64
CA SER A 710 38.76 4.77 45.61
C SER A 710 39.75 3.86 46.36
N ARG A 711 39.29 2.77 46.99
CA ARG A 711 40.12 1.82 47.75
C ARG A 711 40.12 0.39 47.21
N ILE A 712 39.46 0.14 46.08
CA ILE A 712 39.44 -1.17 45.46
C ILE A 712 40.77 -1.38 44.70
N ASN A 713 41.66 -2.13 45.35
CA ASN A 713 42.92 -2.59 44.78
C ASN A 713 42.67 -3.58 43.63
N ASN A 714 43.57 -3.60 42.64
CA ASN A 714 43.49 -4.39 41.40
C ASN A 714 43.24 -5.90 41.60
N GLN A 715 43.47 -6.45 42.80
CA GLN A 715 43.17 -7.85 43.08
C GLN A 715 41.67 -8.14 43.24
N CYS A 716 40.85 -7.19 43.71
CA CYS A 716 39.40 -7.40 43.81
C CYS A 716 38.70 -7.34 42.46
N SER A 717 39.19 -6.54 41.49
CA SER A 717 38.64 -6.55 40.13
C SER A 717 38.96 -7.85 39.40
N ILE A 718 40.14 -8.44 39.64
CA ILE A 718 40.51 -9.75 39.09
C ILE A 718 39.60 -10.85 39.67
N VAL A 719 39.33 -10.85 40.97
CA VAL A 719 38.42 -11.82 41.59
C VAL A 719 36.98 -11.66 41.09
N LEU A 720 36.50 -10.43 40.90
CA LEU A 720 35.16 -10.18 40.33
C LEU A 720 35.07 -10.62 38.87
N THR A 721 36.13 -10.40 38.08
CA THR A 721 36.19 -10.80 36.66
C THR A 721 36.28 -12.32 36.53
N GLN A 722 37.03 -12.99 37.42
CA GLN A 722 37.09 -14.45 37.48
C GLN A 722 35.77 -15.06 37.96
N PHE A 723 35.08 -14.43 38.92
CA PHE A 723 33.76 -14.88 39.37
C PHE A 723 32.71 -14.74 38.27
N CYS A 724 32.69 -13.62 37.55
CA CYS A 724 31.82 -13.44 36.38
C CYS A 724 32.16 -14.40 35.23
N GLY A 725 33.45 -14.70 35.00
CA GLY A 725 33.89 -15.73 34.05
C GLY A 725 33.52 -17.16 34.47
N PHE A 726 33.44 -17.44 35.78
CA PHE A 726 33.03 -18.74 36.30
C PHE A 726 31.52 -18.95 36.18
N VAL A 727 30.73 -17.88 36.36
CA VAL A 727 29.27 -17.90 36.19
C VAL A 727 28.86 -18.05 34.72
N THR A 728 29.64 -17.50 33.77
CA THR A 728 29.39 -17.71 32.33
C THR A 728 29.75 -19.12 31.87
N CYS A 729 30.73 -19.79 32.49
CA CYS A 729 31.05 -21.19 32.20
C CYS A 729 29.94 -22.18 32.63
N PHE A 730 29.16 -21.88 33.67
CA PHE A 730 28.00 -22.72 34.05
C PHE A 730 26.81 -22.59 33.08
N GLY A 731 26.78 -21.56 32.22
CA GLY A 731 25.80 -21.43 31.14
C GLY A 731 26.09 -22.30 29.91
N CYS A 732 27.28 -22.86 29.78
CA CYS A 732 27.70 -23.63 28.60
C CYS A 732 27.71 -25.16 28.77
N CYS A 733 27.45 -25.69 29.98
CA CYS A 733 27.39 -27.14 30.23
C CYS A 733 25.94 -27.66 30.36
N GLY A 734 25.06 -27.23 29.46
CA GLY A 734 23.66 -27.70 29.37
C GLY A 734 23.30 -28.30 28.00
N TRP A 735 24.28 -28.83 27.26
CA TRP A 735 24.09 -29.52 25.98
C TRP A 735 25.06 -30.71 25.91
N TYR A 736 24.69 -31.83 26.55
CA TYR A 736 25.03 -33.21 26.16
C TYR A 736 24.20 -34.13 27.07
N GLU A 737 22.97 -34.42 26.63
CA GLU A 737 22.32 -35.75 26.58
C GLU A 737 20.96 -35.63 25.90
#